data_AF-A0A2N3GW23-F1
#
_entry.id   AF-A0A2N3GW23-F1
#
_cell.length_a   1.000
_cell.length_b   1.000
_cell.length_c   1.000
_cell.angle_alpha   90.00
_cell.angle_beta   90.00
_cell.angle_gamma   90.00
#
_symmetry.space_group_name_H-M   'P 1'
#
loop_
_entity.id
_entity.type
_entity.pdbx_description
1 polymer ?
#
loop_
_entity_poly.entity_id
_entity_poly.type
_entity_poly.pdbx_seq_one_letter_code
_entity_poly.pdbx_strand_id
1 'polypeptide(L)'
;MVVATPGLAFAALPHGGYSSTTNLCANCHTLHRAPSDQYLFSVAATASTSGEIAACYSCHDGAGAATNVKTGSSNSFALASGHRVENATETTGASYDLTNRCSGCHSPHSDYATNRRLPVRSVVTSSGTYAVTGANTTWCLACHNDANDWYKSTTTTAYPSMAAPTRDASGYPVIGTFPGKTVYNDTSKNRHAAIPSGVTTDPMLPAQKIARVTGDCLWCHVAHRASSTYDSLPATFSAPATTTVTLDRTRGDYAAACFTCHGGGSWEASGAVNIKQFAVKTPDDAAVTSGHRIKTTGAALPLNAPLPCYDCHNPHGSTRNNKMMLADTLGQSLDATVSGGVVTTAAGRVREFCFTCHSTSDATAKVWDSAAGAYTSATSAMLFQGLRRDGTLLAGQTRPSGYSLNQNYLKLKPLGGSDYHSQSSTKNCYDCHGKTYTGASAPNVHAPTMGVSSGGVACYGCHAEYQPMEDNAGSVLGGASRLTSYHHVMGSASNDGDYTPATSSNYPVSTTDVYCISCHVDHDLFNTNKGANLRSTIGAASATATNTDFIAPGTSGTPGICASCHTVALTKQNADQASSGTTYTVIINATGYAASAHNYNVATSFSGSAFRANCAKCHNDTLTKSFQASVEGTLTAFGVHTSSEARILARLGGTLTNPYEEQFCYKCHSKASESQGSTWTVTAMYDRYGTASMSAASVAIFSQMQLNFGHRVQDYSGKHKASRSDETTAYIGQTTTVHVECADCHDAHDAGKGVHTQGTNLVSPSLAGVQALRVTLPTTNWTTPGSSAYSWAETATYEYQICLKCHTLGANPALATWDNGSTDTWTDVALEFNTANNSYHPVMGPLLATDSDATKNAGQLQSTQLANGWTAGVGRTMYCSDCHGDSATTPAAMGPHGSSVDHLLKGPRAYWPTKPAALGGGLWTISDYGTANAGSYLFCVNCHPNSSVNDIHGKGGHSSYPCVYCHITVPHGGKISRLLGDSESGTGMPTRYNYGGNQLKIWGFKKPSSPTNTGYGSRSANCYVDSGTCGGHAGITDVNEQW
;
A
#
# COMPACT_ATOMS: atom_id res chain seq x y z
N MET A 1 3.60 -71.61 -69.27
CA MET A 1 2.81 -70.38 -69.42
C MET A 1 1.35 -70.73 -69.48
N VAL A 2 0.66 -70.67 -68.35
CA VAL A 2 -0.80 -70.52 -68.24
C VAL A 2 -1.00 -69.46 -67.17
N VAL A 3 -1.81 -68.48 -67.52
CA VAL A 3 -1.98 -67.18 -66.90
C VAL A 3 -2.56 -67.33 -65.48
N ALA A 4 -1.89 -66.75 -64.49
CA ALA A 4 -2.43 -66.58 -63.14
C ALA A 4 -3.56 -65.54 -63.21
N THR A 5 -4.79 -65.98 -62.96
CA THR A 5 -5.93 -65.09 -62.73
C THR A 5 -5.70 -64.27 -61.46
N PRO A 6 -5.99 -62.96 -61.45
CA PRO A 6 -5.97 -62.16 -60.23
C PRO A 6 -6.99 -62.72 -59.25
N GLY A 7 -6.60 -62.84 -57.98
CA GLY A 7 -7.48 -63.29 -56.91
C GLY A 7 -8.78 -62.50 -56.92
N LEU A 8 -9.89 -63.24 -56.94
CA LEU A 8 -11.22 -62.70 -56.70
C LEU A 8 -11.16 -61.82 -55.44
N ALA A 9 -11.60 -60.57 -55.57
CA ALA A 9 -11.96 -59.76 -54.42
C ALA A 9 -12.90 -60.60 -53.55
N PHE A 10 -12.56 -60.79 -52.27
CA PHE A 10 -13.45 -61.43 -51.31
C PHE A 10 -14.74 -60.58 -51.19
N ALA A 11 -15.74 -60.88 -52.01
CA ALA A 11 -17.05 -60.24 -51.97
C ALA A 11 -17.94 -60.79 -50.83
N ALA A 12 -17.52 -61.88 -50.16
CA ALA A 12 -18.23 -62.46 -49.03
C ALA A 12 -17.58 -62.01 -47.71
N LEU A 13 -18.35 -61.35 -46.83
CA LEU A 13 -17.96 -61.02 -45.46
C LEU A 13 -17.77 -62.33 -44.66
N PRO A 14 -16.54 -62.74 -44.30
CA PRO A 14 -16.31 -64.01 -43.60
C PRO A 14 -16.80 -64.01 -42.14
N HIS A 15 -17.05 -62.82 -41.58
CA HIS A 15 -17.56 -62.58 -40.22
C HIS A 15 -19.09 -62.34 -40.22
N GLY A 16 -19.85 -63.29 -40.78
CA GLY A 16 -21.29 -63.15 -41.00
C GLY A 16 -22.17 -63.96 -40.04
N GLY A 17 -23.47 -63.94 -40.27
CA GLY A 17 -24.41 -64.85 -39.63
C GLY A 17 -24.22 -66.28 -40.16
N TYR A 18 -23.53 -67.12 -39.39
CA TYR A 18 -23.37 -68.53 -39.73
C TYR A 18 -24.70 -69.26 -39.64
N SER A 19 -25.02 -70.04 -40.68
CA SER A 19 -26.16 -70.95 -40.68
C SER A 19 -25.83 -72.17 -41.52
N SER A 20 -26.68 -73.19 -41.45
CA SER A 20 -26.57 -74.38 -42.30
C SER A 20 -26.72 -74.10 -43.81
N THR A 21 -27.10 -72.87 -44.20
CA THR A 21 -27.28 -72.47 -45.59
C THR A 21 -26.11 -71.67 -46.17
N THR A 22 -25.07 -71.37 -45.39
CA THR A 22 -23.91 -70.60 -45.85
C THR A 22 -22.64 -71.44 -45.90
N ASN A 23 -21.79 -71.20 -46.91
CA ASN A 23 -20.45 -71.81 -47.00
C ASN A 23 -19.38 -71.04 -46.21
N LEU A 24 -19.77 -70.11 -45.33
CA LEU A 24 -18.83 -69.24 -44.62
C LEU A 24 -17.90 -70.01 -43.67
N CYS A 25 -18.34 -71.14 -43.13
CA CYS A 25 -17.53 -71.99 -42.25
C CYS A 25 -16.27 -72.53 -42.95
N ALA A 26 -16.37 -72.81 -44.26
CA ALA A 26 -15.27 -73.37 -45.05
C ALA A 26 -14.14 -72.37 -45.33
N ASN A 27 -14.38 -71.07 -45.09
CA ASN A 27 -13.35 -70.04 -45.22
C ASN A 27 -12.29 -70.16 -44.12
N CYS A 28 -12.69 -70.62 -42.93
CA CYS A 28 -11.80 -70.73 -41.77
C CYS A 28 -11.51 -72.18 -41.39
N HIS A 29 -12.42 -73.11 -41.68
CA HIS A 29 -12.33 -74.50 -41.25
C HIS A 29 -12.33 -75.50 -42.42
N THR A 30 -11.55 -76.57 -42.30
CA THR A 30 -11.53 -77.70 -43.24
C THR A 30 -11.79 -79.01 -42.49
N LEU A 31 -12.90 -79.68 -42.81
CA LEU A 31 -13.25 -80.97 -42.22
C LEU A 31 -12.38 -82.10 -42.81
N HIS A 32 -11.87 -83.00 -41.97
CA HIS A 32 -11.11 -84.22 -42.31
C HIS A 32 -9.74 -84.04 -43.00
N ARG A 33 -9.34 -82.83 -43.39
CA ARG A 33 -8.04 -82.53 -44.05
C ARG A 33 -7.36 -81.25 -43.52
N ALA A 34 -7.67 -80.84 -42.29
CA ALA A 34 -7.06 -79.65 -41.70
C ALA A 34 -5.54 -79.83 -41.56
N PRO A 35 -4.72 -78.87 -42.05
CA PRO A 35 -3.27 -78.89 -41.86
C PRO A 35 -2.83 -78.54 -40.43
N SER A 36 -3.74 -78.04 -39.58
CA SER A 36 -3.53 -77.83 -38.14
C SER A 36 -4.25 -78.91 -37.33
N ASP A 37 -3.62 -79.34 -36.24
CA ASP A 37 -4.13 -80.28 -35.24
C ASP A 37 -5.18 -79.67 -34.29
N GLN A 38 -5.36 -78.34 -34.30
CA GLN A 38 -6.34 -77.64 -33.45
C GLN A 38 -7.44 -76.93 -34.27
N TYR A 39 -8.69 -77.03 -33.80
CA TYR A 39 -9.90 -76.32 -34.30
C TYR A 39 -10.18 -76.44 -35.82
N LEU A 40 -9.61 -77.46 -36.48
CA LEU A 40 -9.83 -77.76 -37.89
C LEU A 40 -9.55 -76.57 -38.83
N PHE A 41 -8.59 -75.70 -38.51
CA PHE A 41 -8.31 -74.50 -39.33
C PHE A 41 -7.83 -74.87 -40.74
N SER A 42 -8.21 -74.05 -41.73
CA SER A 42 -7.91 -74.27 -43.16
C SER A 42 -6.47 -73.92 -43.58
N VAL A 43 -5.69 -73.26 -42.70
CA VAL A 43 -4.33 -72.79 -42.97
C VAL A 43 -3.26 -73.57 -42.21
N ALA A 44 -2.11 -73.79 -42.83
CA ALA A 44 -0.98 -74.50 -42.23
C ALA A 44 -0.18 -73.60 -41.28
N ALA A 45 0.32 -74.17 -40.18
CA ALA A 45 1.24 -73.47 -39.28
C ALA A 45 2.57 -73.14 -40.00
N THR A 46 3.13 -71.97 -39.70
CA THR A 46 4.47 -71.55 -40.12
C THR A 46 5.40 -71.50 -38.90
N ALA A 47 6.71 -71.42 -39.12
CA ALA A 47 7.69 -71.29 -38.03
C ALA A 47 7.48 -70.02 -37.16
N SER A 48 6.73 -69.02 -37.64
CA SER A 48 6.50 -67.75 -36.96
C SER A 48 5.04 -67.44 -36.66
N THR A 49 4.06 -68.28 -37.02
CA THR A 49 2.65 -68.17 -36.63
C THR A 49 1.96 -69.53 -36.78
N SER A 50 1.28 -70.02 -35.75
CA SER A 50 0.53 -71.28 -35.76
C SER A 50 -0.92 -71.08 -35.29
N GLY A 51 -1.80 -72.03 -35.64
CA GLY A 51 -3.19 -72.06 -35.15
C GLY A 51 -4.05 -70.88 -35.63
N GLU A 52 -4.87 -70.35 -34.72
CA GLU A 52 -5.90 -69.34 -35.02
C GLU A 52 -5.33 -68.02 -35.57
N ILE A 53 -4.18 -67.57 -35.07
CA ILE A 53 -3.54 -66.33 -35.51
C ILE A 53 -3.22 -66.39 -37.01
N ALA A 54 -2.72 -67.54 -37.48
CA ALA A 54 -2.43 -67.74 -38.89
C ALA A 54 -3.70 -67.66 -39.76
N ALA A 55 -4.83 -68.18 -39.26
CA ALA A 55 -6.11 -68.16 -39.97
C ALA A 55 -6.61 -66.72 -40.15
N CYS A 56 -6.64 -65.93 -39.08
CA CYS A 56 -7.03 -64.52 -39.12
C CYS A 56 -6.10 -63.69 -40.02
N TYR A 57 -4.79 -63.90 -39.91
CA TYR A 57 -3.79 -63.18 -40.71
C TYR A 57 -3.78 -63.56 -42.19
N SER A 58 -4.31 -64.71 -42.61
CA SER A 58 -4.43 -65.04 -44.04
C SER A 58 -5.34 -64.07 -44.81
N CYS A 59 -6.29 -63.46 -44.12
CA CYS A 59 -7.17 -62.45 -44.68
C CYS A 59 -6.74 -61.02 -44.31
N HIS A 60 -6.19 -60.84 -43.11
CA HIS A 60 -5.86 -59.52 -42.55
C HIS A 60 -4.37 -59.13 -42.68
N ASP A 61 -3.64 -59.69 -43.65
CA ASP A 61 -2.23 -59.37 -43.92
C ASP A 61 -1.99 -58.08 -44.73
N GLY A 62 -3.06 -57.49 -45.25
CA GLY A 62 -3.02 -56.31 -46.12
C GLY A 62 -3.23 -56.60 -47.60
N ALA A 63 -3.36 -57.88 -48.01
CA ALA A 63 -3.62 -58.25 -49.40
C ALA A 63 -5.10 -58.60 -49.70
N GLY A 64 -5.88 -58.96 -48.67
CA GLY A 64 -7.26 -59.47 -48.84
C GLY A 64 -8.36 -58.63 -48.19
N ALA A 65 -8.33 -58.44 -46.87
CA ALA A 65 -9.37 -57.74 -46.11
C ALA A 65 -9.18 -56.22 -46.12
N ALA A 66 -10.28 -55.47 -45.99
CA ALA A 66 -10.27 -54.00 -45.90
C ALA A 66 -9.47 -53.47 -44.70
N THR A 67 -9.36 -54.25 -43.63
CA THR A 67 -8.57 -53.91 -42.44
C THR A 67 -7.30 -54.76 -42.41
N ASN A 68 -6.14 -54.14 -42.59
CA ASN A 68 -4.85 -54.79 -42.34
C ASN A 68 -4.53 -54.73 -40.85
N VAL A 69 -4.30 -55.88 -40.20
CA VAL A 69 -3.92 -55.94 -38.78
C VAL A 69 -2.52 -56.54 -38.55
N LYS A 70 -1.85 -57.04 -39.60
CA LYS A 70 -0.60 -57.82 -39.49
C LYS A 70 0.65 -57.06 -39.94
N THR A 71 0.58 -56.23 -40.99
CA THR A 71 1.77 -55.70 -41.67
C THR A 71 1.78 -54.18 -41.83
N GLY A 72 2.97 -53.61 -42.08
CA GLY A 72 3.16 -52.19 -42.39
C GLY A 72 2.76 -51.24 -41.24
N SER A 73 2.55 -49.96 -41.58
CA SER A 73 2.10 -48.92 -40.64
C SER A 73 0.69 -49.15 -40.09
N SER A 74 -0.07 -50.05 -40.71
CA SER A 74 -1.44 -50.42 -40.33
C SER A 74 -1.50 -51.60 -39.37
N ASN A 75 -0.39 -52.30 -39.11
CA ASN A 75 -0.32 -53.40 -38.14
C ASN A 75 -0.84 -52.93 -36.76
N SER A 76 -1.86 -53.63 -36.26
CA SER A 76 -2.56 -53.31 -35.01
C SER A 76 -1.64 -53.36 -33.78
N PHE A 77 -0.54 -54.11 -33.87
CA PHE A 77 0.42 -54.35 -32.80
C PHE A 77 1.82 -53.77 -33.09
N ALA A 78 1.98 -53.00 -34.19
CA ALA A 78 3.26 -52.37 -34.52
C ALA A 78 3.64 -51.19 -33.60
N LEU A 79 2.66 -50.61 -32.91
CA LEU A 79 2.90 -49.63 -31.85
C LEU A 79 2.82 -50.30 -30.49
N ALA A 80 3.37 -49.64 -29.47
CA ALA A 80 3.27 -50.14 -28.11
C ALA A 80 1.81 -50.13 -27.64
N SER A 81 1.36 -51.25 -27.05
CA SER A 81 0.03 -51.42 -26.47
C SER A 81 0.16 -52.33 -25.26
N GLY A 82 -0.67 -52.08 -24.23
CA GLY A 82 -0.80 -52.98 -23.09
C GLY A 82 -1.53 -54.29 -23.44
N HIS A 83 -2.31 -54.28 -24.53
CA HIS A 83 -2.97 -55.46 -25.08
C HIS A 83 -2.18 -55.96 -26.30
N ARG A 84 -1.41 -57.04 -26.13
CA ARG A 84 -0.62 -57.68 -27.19
C ARG A 84 -1.10 -59.11 -27.41
N VAL A 85 -0.85 -59.63 -28.61
CA VAL A 85 -0.99 -61.05 -28.91
C VAL A 85 0.38 -61.70 -28.73
N GLU A 86 0.55 -62.58 -27.74
CA GLU A 86 1.77 -63.34 -27.52
C GLU A 86 1.78 -64.54 -28.47
N ASN A 87 2.70 -64.52 -29.42
CA ASN A 87 2.83 -65.58 -30.41
C ASN A 87 3.63 -66.74 -29.82
N ALA A 88 3.05 -67.44 -28.84
CA ALA A 88 3.64 -68.63 -28.25
C ALA A 88 3.40 -69.83 -29.17
N THR A 89 4.44 -70.60 -29.47
CA THR A 89 4.30 -71.95 -30.05
C THR A 89 3.43 -72.78 -29.11
N GLU A 90 2.30 -73.27 -29.62
CA GLU A 90 1.34 -74.12 -28.90
C GLU A 90 2.01 -75.46 -28.52
N THR A 91 2.75 -75.50 -27.42
CA THR A 91 3.15 -76.77 -26.80
C THR A 91 2.02 -77.25 -25.90
N THR A 92 1.64 -78.52 -26.06
CA THR A 92 0.64 -79.20 -25.24
C THR A 92 1.00 -79.09 -23.75
N GLY A 93 0.21 -78.31 -22.99
CA GLY A 93 0.37 -78.18 -21.54
C GLY A 93 0.54 -76.75 -20.99
N ALA A 94 0.70 -75.73 -21.86
CA ALA A 94 0.68 -74.34 -21.42
C ALA A 94 -0.74 -73.88 -21.08
N SER A 95 -0.89 -73.10 -20.00
CA SER A 95 -2.15 -72.43 -19.64
C SER A 95 -2.49 -71.41 -20.73
N TYR A 96 -3.56 -71.66 -21.50
CA TYR A 96 -4.04 -70.71 -22.50
C TYR A 96 -4.49 -69.41 -21.83
N ASP A 97 -3.96 -68.27 -22.24
CA ASP A 97 -4.48 -66.95 -21.86
C ASP A 97 -5.02 -66.18 -23.09
N LEU A 98 -5.62 -65.01 -22.84
CA LEU A 98 -6.29 -64.18 -23.86
C LEU A 98 -5.34 -63.53 -24.87
N THR A 99 -4.05 -63.49 -24.59
CA THR A 99 -3.03 -62.94 -25.48
C THR A 99 -2.55 -63.97 -26.50
N ASN A 100 -2.84 -65.27 -26.33
CA ASN A 100 -2.41 -66.27 -27.31
C ASN A 100 -3.29 -66.35 -28.57
N ARG A 101 -4.47 -65.70 -28.59
CA ARG A 101 -5.53 -65.92 -29.60
C ARG A 101 -6.37 -64.68 -29.88
N CYS A 102 -6.74 -64.46 -31.14
CA CYS A 102 -7.59 -63.32 -31.52
C CYS A 102 -9.01 -63.46 -30.94
N SER A 103 -9.54 -64.68 -30.86
CA SER A 103 -10.89 -65.01 -30.43
C SER A 103 -11.09 -64.92 -28.93
N GLY A 104 -10.00 -64.74 -28.17
CA GLY A 104 -10.10 -64.36 -26.78
C GLY A 104 -10.73 -62.96 -26.66
N CYS A 105 -10.28 -62.02 -27.49
CA CYS A 105 -10.75 -60.64 -27.46
C CYS A 105 -11.89 -60.39 -28.45
N HIS A 106 -11.93 -61.15 -29.54
CA HIS A 106 -12.87 -60.99 -30.64
C HIS A 106 -13.85 -62.16 -30.80
N SER A 107 -15.03 -61.91 -31.33
CA SER A 107 -16.00 -62.93 -31.73
C SER A 107 -15.97 -63.09 -33.25
N PRO A 108 -15.20 -64.05 -33.81
CA PRO A 108 -15.19 -64.29 -35.26
C PRO A 108 -16.58 -64.74 -35.76
N HIS A 109 -17.43 -65.22 -34.85
CA HIS A 109 -18.80 -65.65 -35.11
C HIS A 109 -19.91 -64.66 -34.80
N SER A 110 -19.59 -63.39 -34.93
CA SER A 110 -20.58 -62.33 -34.88
C SER A 110 -20.71 -61.64 -36.23
N ASP A 111 -21.91 -61.14 -36.51
CA ASP A 111 -22.17 -60.34 -37.70
C ASP A 111 -21.48 -58.98 -37.59
N TYR A 112 -20.52 -58.75 -38.47
CA TYR A 112 -19.79 -57.48 -38.59
C TYR A 112 -20.71 -56.27 -38.81
N ALA A 113 -21.86 -56.43 -39.48
CA ALA A 113 -22.77 -55.32 -39.74
C ALA A 113 -23.39 -54.76 -38.46
N THR A 114 -23.67 -55.64 -37.49
CA THR A 114 -24.22 -55.27 -36.18
C THR A 114 -23.13 -54.97 -35.16
N ASN A 115 -21.96 -55.61 -35.28
CA ASN A 115 -20.86 -55.44 -34.34
C ASN A 115 -19.50 -55.34 -35.06
N ARG A 116 -19.21 -54.17 -35.63
CA ARG A 116 -18.08 -53.94 -36.54
C ARG A 116 -16.69 -54.24 -35.98
N ARG A 117 -16.51 -54.17 -34.66
CA ARG A 117 -15.23 -54.49 -34.00
C ARG A 117 -15.17 -55.93 -33.51
N LEU A 118 -16.26 -56.67 -33.70
CA LEU A 118 -16.43 -58.06 -33.34
C LEU A 118 -15.85 -58.35 -31.94
N PRO A 119 -16.17 -57.61 -30.87
CA PRO A 119 -15.73 -57.97 -29.53
C PRO A 119 -16.29 -59.35 -29.17
N VAL A 120 -15.57 -60.08 -28.31
CA VAL A 120 -16.08 -61.32 -27.69
C VAL A 120 -17.45 -61.05 -27.04
N ARG A 121 -18.37 -62.02 -27.06
CA ARG A 121 -19.73 -61.83 -26.51
C ARG A 121 -19.80 -61.95 -24.98
N SER A 122 -18.83 -62.63 -24.39
CA SER A 122 -18.70 -62.76 -22.94
C SER A 122 -17.28 -63.12 -22.55
N VAL A 123 -16.84 -62.65 -21.38
CA VAL A 123 -15.57 -63.04 -20.77
C VAL A 123 -15.87 -63.93 -19.58
N VAL A 124 -15.27 -65.12 -19.53
CA VAL A 124 -15.37 -66.03 -18.40
C VAL A 124 -14.19 -65.76 -17.47
N THR A 125 -14.45 -65.63 -16.17
CA THR A 125 -13.44 -65.44 -15.14
C THR A 125 -13.66 -66.41 -13.97
N SER A 126 -12.77 -66.36 -12.98
CA SER A 126 -12.86 -67.18 -11.77
C SER A 126 -14.14 -66.96 -10.94
N SER A 127 -14.82 -65.83 -11.11
CA SER A 127 -16.01 -65.46 -10.32
C SER A 127 -17.33 -65.55 -11.10
N GLY A 128 -17.29 -65.74 -12.42
CA GLY A 128 -18.49 -65.80 -13.26
C GLY A 128 -18.25 -65.48 -14.73
N THR A 129 -19.34 -65.35 -15.48
CA THR A 129 -19.33 -64.97 -16.91
C THR A 129 -19.90 -63.57 -17.06
N TYR A 130 -19.11 -62.65 -17.63
CA TYR A 130 -19.49 -61.26 -17.87
C TYR A 130 -19.89 -61.04 -19.32
N ALA A 131 -21.12 -60.56 -19.57
CA ALA A 131 -21.62 -60.27 -20.90
C ALA A 131 -20.99 -58.99 -21.49
N VAL A 132 -20.60 -59.04 -22.76
CA VAL A 132 -20.11 -57.91 -23.53
C VAL A 132 -21.18 -57.53 -24.55
N THR A 133 -21.72 -56.32 -24.40
CA THR A 133 -22.88 -55.86 -25.19
C THR A 133 -22.49 -55.09 -26.45
N GLY A 134 -21.21 -54.75 -26.59
CA GLY A 134 -20.66 -54.03 -27.73
C GLY A 134 -19.24 -53.54 -27.46
N ALA A 135 -18.65 -52.85 -28.44
CA ALA A 135 -17.32 -52.25 -28.32
C ALA A 135 -17.37 -50.92 -27.54
N ASN A 136 -17.80 -51.00 -26.28
CA ASN A 136 -17.98 -49.91 -25.32
C ASN A 136 -17.40 -50.31 -23.95
N THR A 137 -17.72 -49.55 -22.89
CA THR A 137 -17.27 -49.85 -21.50
C THR A 137 -17.51 -51.29 -21.06
N THR A 138 -18.58 -51.96 -21.50
CA THR A 138 -18.88 -53.34 -21.09
C THR A 138 -17.81 -54.33 -21.55
N TRP A 139 -17.14 -54.06 -22.67
CA TRP A 139 -16.03 -54.89 -23.15
C TRP A 139 -14.81 -54.78 -22.23
N CYS A 140 -14.42 -53.55 -21.86
CA CYS A 140 -13.29 -53.31 -20.97
C CYS A 140 -13.57 -53.84 -19.56
N LEU A 141 -14.75 -53.56 -19.02
CA LEU A 141 -15.14 -53.92 -17.65
C LEU A 141 -15.36 -55.42 -17.46
N ALA A 142 -15.51 -56.20 -18.53
CA ALA A 142 -15.57 -57.66 -18.44
C ALA A 142 -14.24 -58.27 -17.98
N CYS A 143 -13.10 -57.62 -18.29
CA CYS A 143 -11.77 -57.99 -17.80
C CYS A 143 -11.31 -57.09 -16.63
N HIS A 144 -11.69 -55.81 -16.64
CA HIS A 144 -11.31 -54.80 -15.64
C HIS A 144 -12.48 -54.49 -14.69
N ASN A 145 -12.80 -55.43 -13.80
CA ASN A 145 -13.87 -55.29 -12.82
C ASN A 145 -13.32 -55.04 -11.41
N ASP A 146 -14.21 -54.79 -10.44
CA ASP A 146 -13.82 -54.52 -9.04
C ASP A 146 -13.04 -55.68 -8.39
N ALA A 147 -13.36 -56.92 -8.78
CA ALA A 147 -12.72 -58.11 -8.22
C ALA A 147 -11.33 -58.38 -8.83
N ASN A 148 -11.02 -57.75 -9.97
CA ASN A 148 -9.88 -58.07 -10.84
C ASN A 148 -9.74 -59.58 -11.08
N ASP A 149 -10.88 -60.26 -11.14
CA ASP A 149 -10.98 -61.72 -11.10
C ASP A 149 -10.51 -62.39 -12.40
N TRP A 150 -10.52 -61.62 -13.49
CA TRP A 150 -9.97 -62.01 -14.77
C TRP A 150 -8.46 -62.29 -14.64
N TYR A 151 -7.69 -61.32 -14.13
CA TYR A 151 -6.25 -61.46 -13.90
C TYR A 151 -5.90 -62.64 -12.98
N LYS A 152 -6.70 -62.84 -11.92
CA LYS A 152 -6.55 -63.97 -11.00
C LYS A 152 -6.84 -65.32 -11.65
N SER A 153 -7.65 -65.35 -12.70
CA SER A 153 -8.04 -66.57 -13.40
C SER A 153 -7.10 -66.96 -14.54
N THR A 154 -6.37 -65.99 -15.09
CA THR A 154 -5.49 -66.20 -16.26
C THR A 154 -4.01 -66.15 -15.91
N THR A 155 -3.64 -65.62 -14.74
CA THR A 155 -2.24 -65.52 -14.31
C THR A 155 -2.11 -65.84 -12.82
N THR A 156 -0.94 -66.30 -12.38
CA THR A 156 -0.61 -66.45 -10.95
C THR A 156 -0.25 -65.11 -10.28
N THR A 157 -0.26 -64.01 -11.04
CA THR A 157 0.15 -62.69 -10.57
C THR A 157 -1.08 -61.85 -10.27
N ALA A 158 -1.15 -61.25 -9.07
CA ALA A 158 -2.25 -60.37 -8.72
C ALA A 158 -2.30 -59.15 -9.65
N TYR A 159 -3.51 -58.63 -9.91
CA TYR A 159 -3.67 -57.36 -10.62
C TYR A 159 -2.84 -56.27 -9.94
N PRO A 160 -1.97 -55.56 -10.68
CA PRO A 160 -1.07 -54.59 -10.10
C PRO A 160 -1.84 -53.27 -9.88
N SER A 161 -2.79 -53.27 -8.94
CA SER A 161 -3.34 -52.03 -8.37
C SER A 161 -2.65 -51.80 -7.03
N MET A 162 -1.63 -50.94 -7.02
CA MET A 162 -0.98 -50.55 -5.78
C MET A 162 -1.45 -49.16 -5.32
N ALA A 163 -1.49 -48.98 -4.01
CA ALA A 163 -1.71 -47.68 -3.38
C ALA A 163 -0.59 -46.65 -3.69
N ALA A 164 0.55 -47.12 -4.23
CA ALA A 164 1.64 -46.30 -4.77
C ALA A 164 2.21 -47.01 -6.01
N PRO A 165 1.88 -46.56 -7.24
CA PRO A 165 2.42 -47.18 -8.44
C PRO A 165 3.94 -46.95 -8.48
N THR A 166 4.69 -48.02 -8.69
CA THR A 166 6.12 -47.90 -8.99
C THR A 166 6.28 -47.14 -10.30
N ARG A 167 7.34 -46.36 -10.40
CA ARG A 167 7.68 -45.61 -11.61
C ARG A 167 8.85 -46.28 -12.31
N ASP A 168 8.82 -46.30 -13.62
CA ASP A 168 10.01 -46.68 -14.39
C ASP A 168 11.06 -45.57 -14.43
N ALA A 169 12.14 -45.82 -15.16
CA ALA A 169 13.21 -44.85 -15.40
C ALA A 169 12.74 -43.57 -16.13
N SER A 170 11.57 -43.60 -16.79
CA SER A 170 10.96 -42.42 -17.41
C SER A 170 10.10 -41.62 -16.44
N GLY A 171 9.93 -42.08 -15.20
CA GLY A 171 9.07 -41.45 -14.20
C GLY A 171 7.58 -41.69 -14.41
N TYR A 172 7.22 -42.58 -15.34
CA TYR A 172 5.85 -42.97 -15.64
C TYR A 172 5.37 -44.08 -14.68
N PRO A 173 4.12 -44.04 -14.18
CA PRO A 173 3.54 -45.13 -13.39
C PRO A 173 3.44 -46.43 -14.21
N VAL A 174 4.19 -47.48 -13.85
CA VAL A 174 4.19 -48.75 -14.61
C VAL A 174 3.20 -49.80 -14.09
N ILE A 175 2.42 -49.44 -13.08
CA ILE A 175 1.46 -50.29 -12.39
C ILE A 175 0.11 -49.56 -12.39
N GLY A 176 -0.95 -50.27 -12.77
CA GLY A 176 -2.25 -49.70 -13.15
C GLY A 176 -2.92 -48.85 -12.07
N THR A 177 -3.51 -47.73 -12.48
CA THR A 177 -4.18 -46.75 -11.60
C THR A 177 -5.70 -46.93 -11.54
N PHE A 178 -6.24 -47.97 -12.18
CA PHE A 178 -7.69 -48.19 -12.25
C PHE A 178 -8.24 -48.71 -10.91
N PRO A 179 -9.16 -47.97 -10.25
CA PRO A 179 -9.67 -48.28 -8.91
C PRO A 179 -10.79 -49.33 -8.90
N GLY A 180 -11.22 -49.81 -10.07
CA GLY A 180 -12.37 -50.71 -10.23
C GLY A 180 -13.58 -50.05 -10.88
N LYS A 181 -14.46 -50.90 -11.40
CA LYS A 181 -15.72 -50.55 -12.08
C LYS A 181 -16.61 -49.64 -11.23
N THR A 182 -16.79 -49.95 -9.95
CA THR A 182 -17.70 -49.22 -9.06
C THR A 182 -17.24 -47.78 -8.88
N VAL A 183 -15.95 -47.55 -8.67
CA VAL A 183 -15.40 -46.18 -8.55
C VAL A 183 -15.44 -45.45 -9.88
N TYR A 184 -15.11 -46.13 -10.98
CA TYR A 184 -15.11 -45.50 -12.30
C TYR A 184 -16.51 -45.01 -12.70
N ASN A 185 -17.56 -45.81 -12.45
CA ASN A 185 -18.94 -45.48 -12.84
C ASN A 185 -19.64 -44.51 -11.87
N ASP A 186 -19.09 -44.28 -10.68
CA ASP A 186 -19.65 -43.34 -9.71
C ASP A 186 -19.24 -41.91 -10.07
N THR A 187 -20.18 -41.13 -10.60
CA THR A 187 -19.95 -39.73 -11.01
C THR A 187 -19.51 -38.81 -9.87
N SER A 188 -19.73 -39.20 -8.61
CA SER A 188 -19.25 -38.45 -7.44
C SER A 188 -17.77 -38.71 -7.12
N LYS A 189 -17.22 -39.85 -7.59
CA LYS A 189 -15.82 -40.26 -7.41
C LYS A 189 -14.99 -40.08 -8.68
N ASN A 190 -15.63 -40.17 -9.85
CA ASN A 190 -15.03 -40.00 -11.15
C ASN A 190 -15.93 -39.16 -12.07
N ARG A 191 -15.54 -37.91 -12.31
CA ARG A 191 -16.31 -37.03 -13.21
C ARG A 191 -16.25 -37.50 -14.68
N HIS A 192 -15.26 -38.29 -15.07
CA HIS A 192 -15.16 -38.80 -16.44
C HIS A 192 -16.22 -39.86 -16.78
N ALA A 193 -16.88 -40.47 -15.79
CA ALA A 193 -18.07 -41.29 -16.05
C ALA A 193 -19.23 -40.49 -16.67
N ALA A 194 -19.20 -39.16 -16.56
CA ALA A 194 -20.20 -38.26 -17.13
C ALA A 194 -19.82 -37.70 -18.50
N ILE A 195 -18.69 -38.13 -19.12
CA ILE A 195 -18.36 -37.72 -20.49
C ILE A 195 -19.55 -38.08 -21.40
N PRO A 196 -20.12 -37.13 -22.15
CA PRO A 196 -21.34 -37.38 -22.90
C PRO A 196 -21.12 -38.39 -24.03
N SER A 197 -22.20 -39.07 -24.41
CA SER A 197 -22.23 -39.85 -25.66
C SER A 197 -21.98 -38.93 -26.85
N GLY A 198 -21.31 -39.44 -27.87
CA GLY A 198 -20.94 -38.63 -29.04
C GLY A 198 -20.51 -39.48 -30.22
N VAL A 199 -20.17 -38.82 -31.32
CA VAL A 199 -19.68 -39.48 -32.54
C VAL A 199 -18.26 -38.99 -32.82
N THR A 200 -17.33 -39.91 -32.96
CA THR A 200 -15.92 -39.61 -33.30
C THR A 200 -15.48 -40.35 -34.56
N THR A 201 -14.36 -39.95 -35.14
CA THR A 201 -13.76 -40.67 -36.27
C THR A 201 -13.13 -41.98 -35.77
N ASP A 202 -13.26 -43.06 -36.54
CA ASP A 202 -12.60 -44.31 -36.19
C ASP A 202 -11.07 -44.20 -36.41
N PRO A 203 -10.22 -44.43 -35.38
CA PRO A 203 -8.77 -44.36 -35.51
C PRO A 203 -8.17 -45.39 -36.49
N MET A 204 -8.89 -46.50 -36.73
CA MET A 204 -8.47 -47.55 -37.67
C MET A 204 -9.09 -47.38 -39.05
N LEU A 205 -10.21 -46.66 -39.16
CA LEU A 205 -10.91 -46.38 -40.42
C LEU A 205 -11.29 -44.88 -40.50
N PRO A 206 -10.34 -43.99 -40.83
CA PRO A 206 -10.54 -42.54 -40.73
C PRO A 206 -11.70 -41.95 -41.55
N ALA A 207 -12.16 -42.66 -42.58
CA ALA A 207 -13.33 -42.29 -43.38
C ALA A 207 -14.67 -42.58 -42.67
N GLN A 208 -14.67 -43.26 -41.53
CA GLN A 208 -15.86 -43.70 -40.82
C GLN A 208 -16.04 -43.00 -39.47
N LYS A 209 -17.29 -42.87 -39.08
CA LYS A 209 -17.73 -42.32 -37.79
C LYS A 209 -18.26 -43.43 -36.90
N ILE A 210 -17.92 -43.38 -35.61
CA ILE A 210 -18.34 -44.34 -34.59
C ILE A 210 -19.03 -43.62 -33.44
N ALA A 211 -20.13 -44.20 -32.96
CA ALA A 211 -20.84 -43.72 -31.78
C ALA A 211 -20.15 -44.24 -30.50
N ARG A 212 -20.05 -43.36 -29.50
CA ARG A 212 -19.56 -43.62 -28.15
C ARG A 212 -20.69 -43.38 -27.17
N VAL A 213 -20.82 -44.25 -26.18
CA VAL A 213 -21.78 -44.07 -25.09
C VAL A 213 -21.21 -43.13 -24.03
N THR A 214 -22.06 -42.69 -23.10
CA THR A 214 -21.63 -41.88 -21.96
C THR A 214 -20.59 -42.65 -21.13
N GLY A 215 -19.50 -41.98 -20.76
CA GLY A 215 -18.42 -42.56 -19.96
C GLY A 215 -17.61 -43.66 -20.66
N ASP A 216 -17.63 -43.74 -22.00
CA ASP A 216 -16.90 -44.78 -22.75
C ASP A 216 -15.39 -44.71 -22.53
N CYS A 217 -14.77 -45.81 -22.07
CA CYS A 217 -13.32 -45.92 -21.86
C CYS A 217 -12.53 -45.59 -23.14
N LEU A 218 -13.12 -45.83 -24.31
CA LEU A 218 -12.50 -45.61 -25.61
C LEU A 218 -12.46 -44.13 -26.03
N TRP A 219 -12.88 -43.21 -25.17
CA TRP A 219 -12.54 -41.78 -25.28
C TRP A 219 -11.08 -41.52 -24.92
N CYS A 220 -10.53 -42.27 -23.96
CA CYS A 220 -9.17 -42.09 -23.46
C CYS A 220 -8.24 -43.25 -23.83
N HIS A 221 -8.78 -44.43 -24.13
CA HIS A 221 -7.99 -45.62 -24.45
C HIS A 221 -8.25 -46.08 -25.88
N VAL A 222 -7.27 -46.81 -26.43
CA VAL A 222 -7.40 -47.58 -27.66
C VAL A 222 -6.95 -49.00 -27.39
N ALA A 223 -7.66 -50.00 -27.91
CA ALA A 223 -7.27 -51.40 -27.69
C ALA A 223 -5.98 -51.76 -28.47
N HIS A 224 -5.77 -51.11 -29.61
CA HIS A 224 -4.66 -51.33 -30.53
C HIS A 224 -4.11 -49.99 -31.01
N ARG A 225 -2.84 -49.98 -31.47
CA ARG A 225 -2.18 -48.80 -32.05
C ARG A 225 -2.16 -47.57 -31.12
N ALA A 226 -1.92 -47.78 -29.83
CA ALA A 226 -1.70 -46.67 -28.90
C ALA A 226 -0.40 -45.92 -29.24
N SER A 227 -0.39 -44.61 -29.04
CA SER A 227 0.81 -43.81 -29.18
C SER A 227 1.69 -43.85 -27.92
N SER A 228 1.07 -44.12 -26.76
CA SER A 228 1.75 -44.26 -25.48
C SER A 228 2.21 -45.70 -25.26
N THR A 229 3.42 -45.85 -24.70
CA THR A 229 3.99 -47.16 -24.34
C THR A 229 3.17 -47.92 -23.30
N TYR A 230 2.50 -47.20 -22.41
CA TYR A 230 1.71 -47.72 -21.29
C TYR A 230 0.25 -47.28 -21.38
N ASP A 231 -0.66 -48.07 -20.77
CA ASP A 231 -2.10 -47.80 -20.62
C ASP A 231 -2.92 -47.63 -21.91
N SER A 232 -2.32 -47.94 -23.06
CA SER A 232 -2.96 -47.92 -24.38
C SER A 232 -3.67 -46.59 -24.72
N LEU A 233 -3.00 -45.46 -24.46
CA LEU A 233 -3.55 -44.12 -24.72
C LEU A 233 -3.33 -43.67 -26.19
N PRO A 234 -4.28 -42.91 -26.79
CA PRO A 234 -4.22 -42.46 -28.18
C PRO A 234 -3.30 -41.25 -28.40
N ALA A 235 -2.82 -40.62 -27.33
CA ALA A 235 -1.89 -39.49 -27.38
C ALA A 235 -0.87 -39.58 -26.23
N THR A 236 0.15 -38.72 -26.27
CA THR A 236 1.21 -38.68 -25.27
C THR A 236 0.67 -38.36 -23.88
N PHE A 237 1.14 -39.14 -22.90
CA PHE A 237 0.99 -38.89 -21.47
C PHE A 237 2.25 -39.38 -20.79
N SER A 238 3.13 -38.48 -20.38
CA SER A 238 4.46 -38.84 -19.87
C SER A 238 5.03 -37.79 -18.94
N ALA A 239 6.10 -38.13 -18.23
CA ALA A 239 6.91 -37.13 -17.55
C ALA A 239 7.65 -36.25 -18.57
N PRO A 240 7.83 -34.95 -18.30
CA PRO A 240 8.74 -34.12 -19.08
C PRO A 240 10.19 -34.60 -19.01
N ALA A 241 10.88 -34.59 -20.14
CA ALA A 241 12.31 -34.91 -20.24
C ALA A 241 13.14 -33.67 -20.55
N THR A 242 14.46 -33.72 -20.32
CA THR A 242 15.36 -32.57 -20.52
C THR A 242 15.30 -32.02 -21.95
N THR A 243 15.07 -32.89 -22.92
CA THR A 243 14.93 -32.55 -24.35
C THR A 243 13.56 -31.97 -24.72
N THR A 244 12.51 -32.23 -23.95
CA THR A 244 11.12 -31.84 -24.27
C THR A 244 10.59 -30.74 -23.36
N VAL A 245 11.24 -30.45 -22.23
CA VAL A 245 10.76 -29.56 -21.15
C VAL A 245 10.24 -28.21 -21.65
N THR A 246 10.89 -27.64 -22.68
CA THR A 246 10.46 -26.38 -23.28
C THR A 246 9.14 -26.51 -24.02
N LEU A 247 8.96 -27.58 -24.81
CA LEU A 247 7.71 -27.85 -25.52
C LEU A 247 6.61 -28.27 -24.54
N ASP A 248 6.92 -29.09 -23.54
CA ASP A 248 5.98 -29.50 -22.50
C ASP A 248 5.41 -28.29 -21.75
N ARG A 249 6.26 -27.31 -21.45
CA ARG A 249 5.86 -26.06 -20.82
C ARG A 249 5.02 -25.15 -21.72
N THR A 250 5.28 -25.12 -23.02
CA THR A 250 4.72 -24.08 -23.91
C THR A 250 3.52 -24.57 -24.72
N ARG A 251 3.49 -25.86 -25.04
CA ARG A 251 2.46 -26.52 -25.84
C ARG A 251 1.68 -27.57 -25.06
N GLY A 252 2.24 -28.08 -23.96
CA GLY A 252 1.59 -29.11 -23.13
C GLY A 252 1.76 -30.52 -23.67
N ASP A 253 2.81 -30.79 -24.45
CA ASP A 253 2.96 -32.05 -25.19
C ASP A 253 3.01 -33.28 -24.24
N TYR A 254 3.58 -33.14 -23.05
CA TYR A 254 3.60 -34.17 -21.99
C TYR A 254 2.21 -34.71 -21.56
N ALA A 255 1.13 -33.93 -21.76
CA ALA A 255 -0.23 -34.30 -21.36
C ALA A 255 -1.23 -34.12 -22.52
N ALA A 256 -0.77 -34.33 -23.76
CA ALA A 256 -1.59 -34.21 -24.97
C ALA A 256 -2.88 -35.04 -24.93
N ALA A 257 -2.85 -36.22 -24.31
CA ALA A 257 -4.05 -37.05 -24.10
C ALA A 257 -5.14 -36.31 -23.31
N CYS A 258 -4.77 -35.61 -22.24
CA CYS A 258 -5.70 -34.83 -21.42
C CYS A 258 -6.16 -33.57 -22.17
N PHE A 259 -5.22 -32.86 -22.79
CA PHE A 259 -5.49 -31.58 -23.45
C PHE A 259 -6.30 -31.67 -24.74
N THR A 260 -6.58 -32.87 -25.23
CA THR A 260 -7.56 -33.07 -26.31
C THR A 260 -8.95 -32.59 -25.89
N CYS A 261 -9.34 -32.84 -24.64
CA CYS A 261 -10.62 -32.40 -24.07
C CYS A 261 -10.43 -31.17 -23.16
N HIS A 262 -9.31 -31.10 -22.47
CA HIS A 262 -9.01 -30.05 -21.48
C HIS A 262 -8.13 -28.90 -22.02
N GLY A 263 -7.94 -28.83 -23.33
CA GLY A 263 -7.19 -27.78 -24.04
C GLY A 263 -8.04 -26.59 -24.50
N GLY A 264 -9.34 -26.67 -24.27
CA GLY A 264 -10.33 -25.71 -24.68
C GLY A 264 -11.06 -26.07 -25.98
N GLY A 265 -11.92 -25.16 -26.45
CA GLY A 265 -12.70 -25.35 -27.68
C GLY A 265 -14.02 -26.10 -27.48
N SER A 266 -14.39 -27.00 -28.41
CA SER A 266 -15.73 -27.61 -28.46
C SER A 266 -16.09 -28.44 -27.23
N TRP A 267 -15.11 -28.94 -26.48
CA TRP A 267 -15.34 -29.71 -25.26
C TRP A 267 -15.69 -28.86 -24.05
N GLU A 268 -15.37 -27.56 -24.04
CA GLU A 268 -15.77 -26.64 -22.96
C GLU A 268 -17.30 -26.52 -22.90
N ALA A 269 -17.95 -26.47 -24.07
CA ALA A 269 -19.41 -26.45 -24.19
C ALA A 269 -20.07 -27.73 -23.61
N SER A 270 -19.31 -28.83 -23.56
CA SER A 270 -19.73 -30.11 -22.96
C SER A 270 -19.36 -30.22 -21.47
N GLY A 271 -18.86 -29.14 -20.85
CA GLY A 271 -18.52 -29.08 -19.42
C GLY A 271 -17.07 -29.43 -19.08
N ALA A 272 -16.17 -29.60 -20.07
CA ALA A 272 -14.75 -29.81 -19.78
C ALA A 272 -14.06 -28.52 -19.35
N VAL A 273 -13.29 -28.57 -18.26
CA VAL A 273 -12.51 -27.41 -17.80
C VAL A 273 -11.25 -27.26 -18.65
N ASN A 274 -11.03 -26.08 -19.24
CA ASN A 274 -9.79 -25.76 -19.94
C ASN A 274 -8.66 -25.53 -18.93
N ILE A 275 -7.98 -26.61 -18.54
CA ILE A 275 -6.83 -26.55 -17.62
C ILE A 275 -5.51 -26.27 -18.35
N LYS A 276 -5.44 -26.50 -19.67
CA LYS A 276 -4.22 -26.26 -20.46
C LYS A 276 -3.73 -24.84 -20.30
N GLN A 277 -4.64 -23.86 -20.31
CA GLN A 277 -4.30 -22.44 -20.16
C GLN A 277 -3.54 -22.09 -18.87
N PHE A 278 -3.64 -22.91 -17.82
CA PHE A 278 -2.91 -22.71 -16.55
C PHE A 278 -1.65 -23.58 -16.46
N ALA A 279 -1.60 -24.68 -17.22
CA ALA A 279 -0.48 -25.60 -17.24
C ALA A 279 0.66 -25.16 -18.19
N VAL A 280 0.36 -24.34 -19.21
CA VAL A 280 1.34 -23.92 -20.23
C VAL A 280 1.58 -22.41 -20.25
N LYS A 281 2.86 -21.97 -20.36
CA LYS A 281 3.23 -20.54 -20.50
C LYS A 281 4.70 -20.31 -20.93
N THR A 282 4.93 -19.32 -21.81
CA THR A 282 6.25 -18.70 -22.11
C THR A 282 6.42 -17.38 -21.34
N PRO A 283 7.65 -16.95 -20.94
CA PRO A 283 8.97 -17.56 -21.08
C PRO A 283 9.48 -18.25 -19.79
N ASP A 284 10.79 -18.51 -19.73
CA ASP A 284 11.50 -19.26 -18.68
C ASP A 284 12.03 -18.34 -17.56
N ASP A 285 11.17 -17.50 -16.98
CA ASP A 285 11.56 -16.63 -15.87
C ASP A 285 11.16 -17.22 -14.51
N ALA A 286 11.76 -16.67 -13.45
CA ALA A 286 11.54 -17.13 -12.09
C ALA A 286 10.18 -16.72 -11.51
N ALA A 287 9.46 -15.80 -12.14
CA ALA A 287 8.12 -15.36 -11.74
C ALA A 287 7.02 -16.28 -12.31
N VAL A 288 7.30 -17.04 -13.38
CA VAL A 288 6.33 -17.98 -13.96
C VAL A 288 6.29 -19.31 -13.20
N THR A 289 5.10 -19.64 -12.69
CA THR A 289 4.77 -20.83 -11.89
C THR A 289 3.78 -21.79 -12.57
N SER A 290 3.30 -21.47 -13.78
CA SER A 290 2.35 -22.27 -14.57
C SER A 290 2.80 -23.71 -14.78
N GLY A 291 1.89 -24.67 -14.62
CA GLY A 291 2.15 -26.10 -14.62
C GLY A 291 2.73 -26.63 -13.31
N HIS A 292 2.74 -25.84 -12.22
CA HIS A 292 3.32 -26.17 -10.92
C HIS A 292 4.75 -26.74 -11.05
N ARG A 293 5.71 -25.87 -11.40
CA ARG A 293 7.02 -26.29 -11.92
C ARG A 293 8.04 -26.73 -10.88
N ILE A 294 8.96 -27.60 -11.30
CA ILE A 294 10.19 -27.94 -10.58
C ILE A 294 11.19 -26.79 -10.66
N LYS A 295 11.70 -26.31 -9.51
CA LYS A 295 12.63 -25.16 -9.42
C LYS A 295 13.99 -25.50 -8.81
N THR A 296 14.27 -26.78 -8.58
CA THR A 296 15.55 -27.29 -8.05
C THR A 296 16.22 -28.18 -9.10
N THR A 297 17.50 -27.96 -9.38
CA THR A 297 18.27 -28.81 -10.30
C THR A 297 18.59 -30.15 -9.64
N GLY A 298 18.72 -31.21 -10.43
CA GLY A 298 18.98 -32.56 -9.90
C GLY A 298 17.80 -33.22 -9.19
N ALA A 299 16.57 -32.70 -9.38
CA ALA A 299 15.34 -33.43 -9.07
C ALA A 299 15.13 -34.62 -10.03
N ALA A 300 14.16 -35.49 -9.75
CA ALA A 300 13.78 -36.59 -10.65
C ALA A 300 13.28 -36.10 -12.02
N LEU A 301 12.73 -34.88 -12.06
CA LEU A 301 12.30 -34.19 -13.28
C LEU A 301 13.24 -33.02 -13.60
N PRO A 302 13.38 -32.64 -14.88
CA PRO A 302 14.22 -31.51 -15.28
C PRO A 302 13.81 -30.18 -14.64
N LEU A 303 14.77 -29.25 -14.53
CA LEU A 303 14.49 -27.89 -14.08
C LEU A 303 13.43 -27.22 -14.97
N ASN A 304 12.48 -26.53 -14.34
CA ASN A 304 11.31 -25.89 -14.94
C ASN A 304 10.29 -26.82 -15.62
N ALA A 305 10.43 -28.14 -15.45
CA ALA A 305 9.42 -29.09 -15.90
C ALA A 305 8.08 -28.83 -15.19
N PRO A 306 6.95 -28.84 -15.93
CA PRO A 306 5.64 -28.91 -15.30
C PRO A 306 5.50 -30.24 -14.55
N LEU A 307 4.73 -30.25 -13.46
CA LEU A 307 4.44 -31.50 -12.76
C LEU A 307 3.53 -32.38 -13.63
N PRO A 308 3.83 -33.68 -13.80
CA PRO A 308 2.96 -34.60 -14.49
C PRO A 308 1.58 -34.67 -13.83
N CYS A 309 0.50 -34.63 -14.62
CA CYS A 309 -0.86 -34.58 -14.08
C CYS A 309 -1.18 -35.79 -13.19
N TYR A 310 -0.60 -36.97 -13.48
CA TYR A 310 -0.78 -38.19 -12.70
C TYR A 310 -0.15 -38.16 -11.30
N ASP A 311 0.72 -37.19 -11.02
CA ASP A 311 1.24 -36.98 -9.66
C ASP A 311 0.18 -36.42 -8.72
N CYS A 312 -0.83 -35.75 -9.30
CA CYS A 312 -1.92 -35.15 -8.55
C CYS A 312 -3.25 -35.86 -8.81
N HIS A 313 -3.53 -36.23 -10.05
CA HIS A 313 -4.85 -36.68 -10.49
C HIS A 313 -4.84 -38.15 -10.95
N ASN A 314 -5.85 -38.90 -10.52
CA ASN A 314 -6.21 -40.19 -11.11
C ASN A 314 -7.48 -40.02 -11.97
N PRO A 315 -7.40 -40.07 -13.30
CA PRO A 315 -8.54 -39.85 -14.18
C PRO A 315 -9.65 -40.90 -14.02
N HIS A 316 -9.37 -42.02 -13.35
CA HIS A 316 -10.34 -43.07 -13.07
C HIS A 316 -11.11 -42.88 -11.75
N GLY A 317 -10.76 -41.85 -10.97
CA GLY A 317 -11.37 -41.54 -9.67
C GLY A 317 -10.56 -42.05 -8.47
N SER A 318 -11.17 -41.95 -7.29
CA SER A 318 -10.54 -42.26 -5.99
C SER A 318 -11.36 -43.27 -5.19
N THR A 319 -10.69 -44.29 -4.66
CA THR A 319 -11.26 -45.21 -3.65
C THR A 319 -11.24 -44.61 -2.25
N ARG A 320 -10.37 -43.60 -2.02
CA ARG A 320 -10.09 -42.99 -0.71
C ARG A 320 -10.85 -41.69 -0.44
N ASN A 321 -11.96 -41.48 -1.15
CA ASN A 321 -12.83 -40.31 -1.01
C ASN A 321 -12.11 -38.96 -1.27
N ASN A 322 -11.04 -38.98 -2.09
CA ASN A 322 -10.40 -37.75 -2.51
C ASN A 322 -11.29 -37.02 -3.53
N LYS A 323 -11.39 -35.69 -3.42
CA LYS A 323 -12.13 -34.83 -4.35
C LYS A 323 -11.24 -34.43 -5.52
N MET A 324 -11.84 -33.83 -6.55
CA MET A 324 -11.14 -33.32 -7.74
C MET A 324 -10.25 -34.37 -8.44
N MET A 325 -10.65 -35.65 -8.35
CA MET A 325 -9.89 -36.79 -8.89
C MET A 325 -8.47 -36.87 -8.32
N LEU A 326 -8.22 -36.34 -7.12
CA LEU A 326 -6.90 -36.43 -6.49
C LEU A 326 -6.51 -37.89 -6.25
N ALA A 327 -5.28 -38.24 -6.61
CA ALA A 327 -4.80 -39.60 -6.63
C ALA A 327 -4.74 -40.21 -5.21
N ASP A 328 -5.14 -41.47 -5.07
CA ASP A 328 -5.09 -42.21 -3.80
C ASP A 328 -3.67 -42.35 -3.22
N THR A 329 -2.66 -42.15 -4.07
CA THR A 329 -1.23 -42.15 -3.74
C THR A 329 -0.83 -40.94 -2.88
N LEU A 330 -1.57 -39.83 -2.97
CA LEU A 330 -1.36 -38.65 -2.14
C LEU A 330 -1.93 -38.82 -0.74
N GLY A 331 -2.96 -39.66 -0.59
CA GLY A 331 -3.64 -39.86 0.68
C GLY A 331 -5.12 -40.18 0.55
N GLN A 332 -5.86 -39.85 1.60
CA GLN A 332 -7.30 -40.05 1.73
C GLN A 332 -8.04 -38.79 2.20
N SER A 333 -9.30 -38.66 1.81
CA SER A 333 -10.19 -37.52 2.14
C SER A 333 -9.62 -36.14 1.82
N LEU A 334 -8.76 -36.05 0.81
CA LEU A 334 -8.15 -34.78 0.37
C LEU A 334 -9.16 -33.94 -0.42
N ASP A 335 -9.21 -32.64 -0.13
CA ASP A 335 -10.11 -31.71 -0.80
C ASP A 335 -9.48 -30.31 -0.93
N ALA A 336 -9.42 -29.81 -2.16
CA ALA A 336 -8.98 -28.46 -2.51
C ALA A 336 -9.94 -27.79 -3.49
N THR A 337 -11.24 -28.12 -3.39
CA THR A 337 -12.27 -27.70 -4.33
C THR A 337 -12.46 -26.18 -4.34
N VAL A 338 -12.48 -25.63 -5.56
CA VAL A 338 -12.85 -24.25 -5.86
C VAL A 338 -13.98 -24.27 -6.88
N SER A 339 -15.06 -23.55 -6.61
CA SER A 339 -16.23 -23.46 -7.47
C SER A 339 -16.53 -22.00 -7.76
N GLY A 340 -16.61 -21.62 -9.04
CA GLY A 340 -16.91 -20.23 -9.44
C GLY A 340 -15.92 -19.19 -8.89
N GLY A 341 -14.67 -19.57 -8.63
CA GLY A 341 -13.66 -18.69 -8.00
C GLY A 341 -13.78 -18.55 -6.48
N VAL A 342 -14.72 -19.26 -5.85
CA VAL A 342 -14.90 -19.31 -4.40
C VAL A 342 -14.36 -20.63 -3.87
N VAL A 343 -13.54 -20.56 -2.83
CA VAL A 343 -13.09 -21.76 -2.11
C VAL A 343 -14.26 -22.28 -1.28
N THR A 344 -14.84 -23.40 -1.68
CA THR A 344 -16.00 -24.00 -1.00
C THR A 344 -15.59 -24.95 0.12
N THR A 345 -14.30 -25.19 0.26
CA THR A 345 -13.70 -26.14 1.20
C THR A 345 -13.08 -25.40 2.39
N ALA A 346 -13.15 -25.98 3.59
CA ALA A 346 -12.54 -25.40 4.79
C ALA A 346 -11.02 -25.23 4.63
N ALA A 347 -10.46 -24.13 5.15
CA ALA A 347 -9.03 -23.79 5.02
C ALA A 347 -8.10 -24.94 5.47
N GLY A 348 -8.46 -25.64 6.55
CA GLY A 348 -7.71 -26.81 7.03
C GLY A 348 -7.54 -27.89 5.95
N ARG A 349 -8.59 -28.23 5.21
CA ARG A 349 -8.55 -29.27 4.16
C ARG A 349 -7.68 -28.86 2.96
N VAL A 350 -7.71 -27.58 2.58
CA VAL A 350 -6.82 -27.06 1.52
C VAL A 350 -5.36 -27.20 1.96
N ARG A 351 -5.06 -26.86 3.22
CA ARG A 351 -3.71 -27.00 3.77
C ARG A 351 -3.28 -28.46 3.83
N GLU A 352 -4.14 -29.36 4.29
CA GLU A 352 -3.88 -30.81 4.30
C GLU A 352 -3.46 -31.31 2.92
N PHE A 353 -4.14 -30.88 1.85
CA PHE A 353 -3.75 -31.18 0.47
C PHE A 353 -2.38 -30.59 0.10
N CYS A 354 -2.15 -29.28 0.27
CA CYS A 354 -0.87 -28.68 -0.11
C CYS A 354 0.33 -29.31 0.63
N PHE A 355 0.13 -29.65 1.91
CA PHE A 355 1.12 -30.30 2.76
C PHE A 355 1.21 -31.82 2.55
N THR A 356 0.56 -32.42 1.54
CA THR A 356 0.92 -33.77 1.07
C THR A 356 2.24 -33.78 0.31
N CYS A 357 2.63 -32.64 -0.28
CA CYS A 357 3.87 -32.49 -1.05
C CYS A 357 4.82 -31.49 -0.37
N HIS A 358 4.32 -30.31 -0.02
CA HIS A 358 5.10 -29.30 0.71
C HIS A 358 5.21 -29.64 2.20
N SER A 359 6.13 -29.00 2.91
CA SER A 359 6.23 -29.04 4.36
C SER A 359 6.20 -27.66 4.97
N THR A 360 5.75 -27.59 6.21
CA THR A 360 5.56 -26.33 6.93
C THR A 360 6.88 -25.63 7.23
N SER A 361 6.79 -24.33 7.50
CA SER A 361 7.93 -23.49 7.89
C SER A 361 8.41 -23.69 9.32
N ASP A 362 7.70 -24.50 10.12
CA ASP A 362 8.06 -24.81 11.50
C ASP A 362 9.55 -25.17 11.66
N ALA A 363 10.09 -24.91 12.84
CA ALA A 363 11.48 -25.26 13.18
C ALA A 363 11.79 -26.71 12.79
N THR A 364 10.89 -27.62 13.18
CA THR A 364 10.81 -28.98 12.64
C THR A 364 9.69 -29.03 11.61
N ALA A 365 10.05 -29.08 10.33
CA ALA A 365 9.10 -29.10 9.22
C ALA A 365 8.07 -30.22 9.38
N LYS A 366 6.80 -29.93 9.11
CA LYS A 366 5.69 -30.88 9.21
C LYS A 366 5.10 -31.18 7.85
N VAL A 367 4.60 -32.39 7.69
CA VAL A 367 3.88 -32.88 6.50
C VAL A 367 2.53 -33.42 6.91
N TRP A 368 1.54 -33.35 6.03
CA TRP A 368 0.26 -33.99 6.26
C TRP A 368 0.36 -35.50 6.02
N ASP A 369 -0.01 -36.29 7.03
CA ASP A 369 -0.20 -37.73 6.91
C ASP A 369 -1.70 -38.04 7.01
N SER A 370 -2.32 -38.28 5.86
CA SER A 370 -3.75 -38.57 5.77
C SER A 370 -4.16 -39.91 6.41
N ALA A 371 -3.23 -40.86 6.56
CA ALA A 371 -3.50 -42.14 7.22
C ALA A 371 -3.55 -41.97 8.74
N ALA A 372 -2.64 -41.15 9.27
CA ALA A 372 -2.66 -40.74 10.68
C ALA A 372 -3.73 -39.67 10.99
N GLY A 373 -4.22 -38.96 9.97
CA GLY A 373 -5.14 -37.83 10.13
C GLY A 373 -4.49 -36.65 10.87
N ALA A 374 -3.17 -36.48 10.76
CA ALA A 374 -2.41 -35.52 11.53
C ALA A 374 -1.15 -35.01 10.80
N TYR A 375 -0.63 -33.87 11.26
CA TYR A 375 0.68 -33.38 10.86
C TYR A 375 1.80 -34.18 11.55
N THR A 376 2.70 -34.75 10.75
CA THR A 376 3.86 -35.52 11.24
C THR A 376 5.16 -34.83 10.85
N SER A 377 6.28 -35.16 11.51
CA SER A 377 7.58 -34.55 11.20
C SER A 377 8.10 -35.03 9.85
N ALA A 378 8.51 -34.08 9.00
CA ALA A 378 9.26 -34.37 7.79
C ALA A 378 10.60 -35.00 8.15
N THR A 379 10.98 -36.07 7.46
CA THR A 379 12.31 -36.68 7.58
C THR A 379 13.08 -36.57 6.27
N SER A 380 14.40 -36.67 6.34
CA SER A 380 15.29 -36.60 5.17
C SER A 380 15.13 -37.78 4.20
N ALA A 381 14.42 -38.84 4.62
CA ALA A 381 14.05 -39.99 3.78
C ALA A 381 12.75 -39.76 2.98
N MET A 382 11.92 -38.78 3.38
CA MET A 382 10.69 -38.46 2.67
C MET A 382 11.03 -37.63 1.43
N LEU A 383 10.91 -38.25 0.26
CA LEU A 383 11.17 -37.62 -1.03
C LEU A 383 9.88 -37.37 -1.80
N PHE A 384 9.80 -36.23 -2.48
CA PHE A 384 8.83 -35.97 -3.54
C PHE A 384 9.58 -35.52 -4.78
N GLN A 385 9.40 -36.22 -5.90
CA GLN A 385 10.17 -36.01 -7.14
C GLN A 385 11.70 -35.93 -6.94
N GLY A 386 12.23 -36.80 -6.06
CA GLY A 386 13.67 -36.82 -5.74
C GLY A 386 14.15 -35.66 -4.88
N LEU A 387 13.25 -34.84 -4.33
CA LEU A 387 13.56 -33.71 -3.44
C LEU A 387 13.13 -34.04 -2.02
N ARG A 388 13.98 -33.72 -1.03
CA ARG A 388 13.65 -33.96 0.38
C ARG A 388 12.58 -33.00 0.85
N ARG A 389 11.56 -33.54 1.50
CA ARG A 389 10.45 -32.75 2.05
C ARG A 389 10.85 -31.93 3.28
N ASP A 390 11.97 -32.24 3.93
CA ASP A 390 12.54 -31.39 5.01
C ASP A 390 13.19 -30.09 4.49
N GLY A 391 13.24 -29.89 3.17
CA GLY A 391 13.81 -28.73 2.53
C GLY A 391 15.32 -28.82 2.26
N THR A 392 16.02 -29.82 2.77
CA THR A 392 17.47 -29.95 2.54
C THR A 392 17.77 -30.42 1.11
N LEU A 393 18.92 -30.02 0.57
CA LEU A 393 19.39 -30.47 -0.74
C LEU A 393 20.11 -31.83 -0.62
N LEU A 394 19.90 -32.71 -1.60
CA LEU A 394 20.77 -33.88 -1.80
C LEU A 394 22.08 -33.46 -2.49
N ALA A 395 23.11 -34.31 -2.40
CA ALA A 395 24.38 -34.07 -3.08
C ALA A 395 24.17 -33.88 -4.59
N GLY A 396 24.73 -32.79 -5.15
CA GLY A 396 24.59 -32.44 -6.56
C GLY A 396 23.34 -31.63 -6.92
N GLN A 397 22.41 -31.41 -5.98
CA GLN A 397 21.25 -30.54 -6.20
C GLN A 397 21.60 -29.07 -5.92
N THR A 398 21.19 -28.17 -6.80
CA THR A 398 21.40 -26.72 -6.64
C THR A 398 20.13 -25.94 -6.99
N ARG A 399 20.14 -24.65 -6.68
CA ARG A 399 19.07 -23.71 -7.04
C ARG A 399 19.63 -22.66 -8.01
N PRO A 400 18.83 -22.12 -8.93
CA PRO A 400 19.26 -21.02 -9.79
C PRO A 400 19.83 -19.83 -8.99
N SER A 401 20.85 -19.16 -9.54
CA SER A 401 21.50 -18.01 -8.92
C SER A 401 20.51 -16.87 -8.63
N GLY A 402 20.64 -16.21 -7.47
CA GLY A 402 19.73 -15.14 -7.03
C GLY A 402 18.81 -15.52 -5.86
N TYR A 403 18.83 -16.77 -5.39
CA TYR A 403 18.04 -17.21 -4.24
C TYR A 403 18.94 -17.82 -3.15
N SER A 404 18.97 -17.18 -1.98
CA SER A 404 20.04 -17.29 -0.98
C SER A 404 19.91 -18.40 0.07
N LEU A 405 19.40 -19.59 -0.28
CA LEU A 405 19.23 -20.68 0.71
C LEU A 405 19.76 -22.01 0.17
N ASN A 406 20.57 -22.71 0.97
CA ASN A 406 21.03 -24.10 0.75
C ASN A 406 19.88 -25.13 0.91
N GLN A 407 18.69 -24.82 0.39
CA GLN A 407 17.44 -25.54 0.60
C GLN A 407 16.58 -25.54 -0.68
N ASN A 408 15.78 -26.59 -0.86
CA ASN A 408 14.78 -26.72 -1.92
C ASN A 408 13.45 -26.02 -1.55
N TYR A 409 12.48 -25.97 -2.49
CA TYR A 409 11.20 -25.27 -2.31
C TYR A 409 10.09 -26.08 -1.62
N LEU A 410 10.33 -27.34 -1.26
CA LEU A 410 9.30 -28.15 -0.60
C LEU A 410 9.05 -27.68 0.83
N LYS A 411 10.08 -27.26 1.56
CA LYS A 411 9.90 -26.59 2.85
C LYS A 411 9.55 -25.12 2.60
N LEU A 412 8.38 -24.73 3.09
CA LEU A 412 7.93 -23.34 2.99
C LEU A 412 8.76 -22.45 3.92
N LYS A 413 9.00 -21.20 3.51
CA LYS A 413 9.77 -20.23 4.30
C LYS A 413 8.89 -19.61 5.40
N PRO A 414 9.41 -19.36 6.60
CA PRO A 414 8.70 -18.55 7.58
C PRO A 414 8.54 -17.11 7.06
N LEU A 415 7.37 -16.50 7.30
CA LEU A 415 7.04 -15.17 6.75
C LEU A 415 7.29 -13.98 7.69
N GLY A 416 7.79 -14.19 8.91
CA GLY A 416 7.85 -13.14 9.94
C GLY A 416 6.45 -12.81 10.48
N GLY A 417 6.34 -12.28 11.70
CA GLY A 417 5.04 -12.12 12.38
C GLY A 417 4.34 -13.46 12.66
N SER A 418 3.02 -13.53 12.50
CA SER A 418 2.24 -14.78 12.52
C SER A 418 2.56 -15.63 11.29
N ASP A 419 3.52 -16.54 11.42
CA ASP A 419 4.02 -17.35 10.31
C ASP A 419 2.94 -18.23 9.67
N TYR A 420 2.38 -17.78 8.55
CA TYR A 420 1.25 -18.44 7.87
C TYR A 420 1.59 -19.79 7.23
N HIS A 421 2.87 -20.11 7.06
CA HIS A 421 3.32 -21.40 6.54
C HIS A 421 3.56 -22.44 7.63
N SER A 422 3.37 -22.08 8.91
CA SER A 422 3.47 -23.00 10.05
C SER A 422 2.26 -23.90 10.14
N GLN A 423 2.36 -25.05 10.82
CA GLN A 423 1.26 -25.99 10.99
C GLN A 423 0.06 -25.38 11.73
N SER A 424 0.31 -24.47 12.68
CA SER A 424 -0.70 -23.85 13.55
C SER A 424 -1.49 -22.74 12.86
N SER A 425 -1.07 -22.32 11.67
CA SER A 425 -1.81 -21.36 10.85
C SER A 425 -3.21 -21.88 10.49
N THR A 426 -4.21 -21.02 10.62
CA THR A 426 -5.60 -21.28 10.21
C THR A 426 -5.93 -20.69 8.83
N LYS A 427 -4.97 -20.02 8.18
CA LYS A 427 -5.17 -19.31 6.91
C LYS A 427 -5.19 -20.25 5.70
N ASN A 428 -5.96 -19.88 4.68
CA ASN A 428 -6.07 -20.67 3.46
C ASN A 428 -4.90 -20.36 2.51
N CYS A 429 -4.24 -21.38 1.96
CA CYS A 429 -3.16 -21.17 0.98
C CYS A 429 -3.64 -20.43 -0.27
N TYR A 430 -4.91 -20.59 -0.65
CA TYR A 430 -5.49 -19.94 -1.82
C TYR A 430 -5.64 -18.42 -1.68
N ASP A 431 -5.63 -17.87 -0.46
CA ASP A 431 -5.70 -16.43 -0.23
C ASP A 431 -4.47 -15.71 -0.79
N CYS A 432 -3.32 -16.37 -0.76
CA CYS A 432 -2.05 -15.81 -1.22
C CYS A 432 -1.57 -16.45 -2.53
N HIS A 433 -1.86 -17.72 -2.77
CA HIS A 433 -1.34 -18.45 -3.93
C HIS A 433 -2.33 -18.56 -5.09
N GLY A 434 -3.58 -18.10 -4.91
CA GLY A 434 -4.55 -17.88 -5.98
C GLY A 434 -5.69 -18.89 -6.04
N LYS A 435 -6.92 -18.40 -6.19
CA LYS A 435 -8.18 -19.17 -6.28
C LYS A 435 -8.92 -18.98 -7.60
N THR A 436 -8.28 -18.36 -8.59
CA THR A 436 -8.97 -17.77 -9.73
C THR A 436 -8.76 -18.57 -11.00
N TYR A 437 -9.85 -18.91 -11.70
CA TYR A 437 -9.86 -19.74 -12.92
C TYR A 437 -10.46 -19.00 -14.12
N THR A 438 -10.44 -17.66 -14.12
CA THR A 438 -11.15 -16.81 -15.09
C THR A 438 -10.38 -16.50 -16.38
N GLY A 439 -9.12 -16.93 -16.51
CA GLY A 439 -8.35 -16.79 -17.75
C GLY A 439 -6.89 -17.22 -17.62
N ALA A 440 -6.15 -17.31 -18.72
CA ALA A 440 -4.81 -17.95 -18.80
C ALA A 440 -3.71 -17.39 -17.87
N SER A 441 -3.89 -16.19 -17.32
CA SER A 441 -2.96 -15.61 -16.32
C SER A 441 -3.51 -15.58 -14.90
N ALA A 442 -4.70 -16.13 -14.69
CA ALA A 442 -5.33 -16.17 -13.38
C ALA A 442 -4.57 -17.13 -12.46
N PRO A 443 -4.25 -16.71 -11.23
CA PRO A 443 -3.49 -17.55 -10.32
C PRO A 443 -4.38 -18.60 -9.66
N ASN A 444 -3.91 -19.85 -9.68
CA ASN A 444 -4.59 -21.01 -9.11
C ASN A 444 -3.58 -22.13 -8.79
N VAL A 445 -4.05 -23.30 -8.34
CA VAL A 445 -3.18 -24.43 -7.97
C VAL A 445 -2.24 -24.90 -9.09
N HIS A 446 -2.62 -24.72 -10.36
CA HIS A 446 -1.78 -25.05 -11.51
C HIS A 446 -0.81 -23.92 -11.88
N ALA A 447 -1.08 -22.68 -11.45
CA ALA A 447 -0.25 -21.49 -11.68
C ALA A 447 -0.19 -20.62 -10.41
N PRO A 448 0.39 -21.11 -9.29
CA PRO A 448 0.27 -20.43 -8.00
C PRO A 448 1.08 -19.14 -7.97
N THR A 449 0.59 -18.06 -7.35
CA THR A 449 1.43 -16.85 -7.18
C THR A 449 2.56 -17.09 -6.17
N MET A 450 3.51 -16.17 -6.14
CA MET A 450 4.57 -16.10 -5.13
C MET A 450 4.12 -15.46 -3.79
N GLY A 451 2.82 -15.36 -3.52
CA GLY A 451 2.24 -14.89 -2.26
C GLY A 451 1.66 -13.48 -2.29
N VAL A 452 0.83 -13.15 -3.28
CA VAL A 452 0.15 -11.84 -3.41
C VAL A 452 -1.36 -12.02 -3.32
N SER A 453 -2.03 -11.27 -2.43
CA SER A 453 -3.49 -11.32 -2.25
C SER A 453 -4.22 -10.90 -3.54
N SER A 454 -5.35 -11.54 -3.83
CA SER A 454 -6.24 -11.18 -4.94
C SER A 454 -7.30 -10.14 -4.58
N GLY A 455 -7.24 -9.57 -3.36
CA GLY A 455 -8.30 -8.75 -2.78
C GLY A 455 -9.47 -9.55 -2.20
N GLY A 456 -10.30 -8.89 -1.38
CA GLY A 456 -11.46 -9.45 -0.68
C GLY A 456 -11.08 -10.37 0.49
N VAL A 457 -9.93 -10.13 1.11
CA VAL A 457 -9.40 -10.92 2.24
C VAL A 457 -9.06 -9.99 3.39
N ALA A 458 -9.58 -10.29 4.58
CA ALA A 458 -9.31 -9.60 5.83
C ALA A 458 -7.82 -9.21 5.99
N CYS A 459 -7.58 -7.90 6.13
CA CYS A 459 -6.29 -7.22 6.24
C CYS A 459 -5.42 -7.82 7.35
N TYR A 460 -5.88 -7.91 8.60
CA TYR A 460 -5.08 -8.44 9.71
C TYR A 460 -4.75 -9.92 9.56
N GLY A 461 -5.48 -10.61 8.67
CA GLY A 461 -5.11 -11.94 8.25
C GLY A 461 -3.76 -12.04 7.54
N CYS A 462 -3.22 -10.92 7.04
CA CYS A 462 -1.89 -10.82 6.42
C CYS A 462 -1.02 -9.74 7.10
N HIS A 463 -1.63 -8.69 7.64
CA HIS A 463 -1.00 -7.50 8.21
C HIS A 463 -1.22 -7.39 9.72
N ALA A 464 -0.93 -8.47 10.46
CA ALA A 464 -1.16 -8.53 11.90
C ALA A 464 -0.37 -7.46 12.69
N GLU A 465 0.71 -6.94 12.12
CA GLU A 465 1.50 -5.83 12.69
C GLU A 465 0.70 -4.55 12.90
N TYR A 466 -0.41 -4.34 12.18
CA TYR A 466 -1.25 -3.15 12.30
C TYR A 466 -2.44 -3.32 13.24
N GLN A 467 -2.62 -4.50 13.84
CA GLN A 467 -3.67 -4.71 14.85
C GLN A 467 -3.66 -3.73 16.03
N PRO A 468 -2.54 -3.10 16.45
CA PRO A 468 -2.60 -2.06 17.47
C PRO A 468 -3.40 -0.81 17.05
N MET A 469 -3.75 -0.65 15.77
CA MET A 469 -4.63 0.43 15.32
C MET A 469 -6.11 0.14 15.53
N GLU A 470 -6.46 -1.09 15.93
CA GLU A 470 -7.83 -1.55 16.07
C GLU A 470 -8.51 -0.99 17.33
N ASP A 471 -9.81 -0.69 17.22
CA ASP A 471 -10.64 -0.32 18.36
C ASP A 471 -10.88 -1.50 19.34
N ASN A 472 -11.56 -1.22 20.46
CA ASN A 472 -11.86 -2.24 21.46
C ASN A 472 -12.91 -3.28 21.00
N ALA A 473 -13.73 -2.97 19.99
CA ALA A 473 -14.84 -3.83 19.57
C ALA A 473 -14.37 -4.97 18.64
N GLY A 474 -13.29 -4.77 17.90
CA GLY A 474 -12.76 -5.72 16.89
C GLY A 474 -11.48 -6.48 17.25
N SER A 475 -10.86 -6.24 18.41
CA SER A 475 -9.54 -6.82 18.73
C SER A 475 -9.56 -8.36 18.89
N VAL A 476 -9.11 -9.09 17.86
CA VAL A 476 -8.93 -10.56 17.87
C VAL A 476 -7.89 -11.03 18.89
N LEU A 477 -7.00 -10.13 19.35
CA LEU A 477 -5.94 -10.43 20.32
C LEU A 477 -6.20 -9.91 21.73
N GLY A 478 -7.32 -9.24 22.00
CA GLY A 478 -7.69 -8.73 23.33
C GLY A 478 -6.52 -8.14 24.11
N GLY A 479 -6.09 -6.90 23.85
CA GLY A 479 -4.88 -6.40 24.52
C GLY A 479 -4.71 -4.89 24.55
N ALA A 480 -4.11 -4.41 25.64
CA ALA A 480 -3.77 -3.01 25.95
C ALA A 480 -2.71 -2.37 25.01
N SER A 481 -2.23 -3.07 23.96
CA SER A 481 -1.18 -2.58 23.06
C SER A 481 -1.58 -1.37 22.23
N ARG A 482 -2.86 -1.21 21.90
CA ARG A 482 -3.36 -0.01 21.21
C ARG A 482 -3.16 1.27 22.04
N LEU A 483 -3.17 1.15 23.37
CA LEU A 483 -2.98 2.28 24.29
C LEU A 483 -1.51 2.76 24.39
N THR A 484 -0.56 2.05 23.78
CA THR A 484 0.87 2.38 23.88
C THR A 484 1.40 3.18 22.70
N SER A 485 0.57 3.52 21.71
CA SER A 485 0.99 4.25 20.51
C SER A 485 -0.08 5.21 19.99
N TYR A 486 0.34 6.21 19.24
CA TYR A 486 -0.55 7.17 18.57
C TYR A 486 -0.86 6.70 17.15
N HIS A 487 -2.13 6.73 16.78
CA HIS A 487 -2.61 6.25 15.48
C HIS A 487 -4.04 6.75 15.21
N HIS A 488 -4.49 6.62 13.97
CA HIS A 488 -5.92 6.69 13.66
C HIS A 488 -6.57 5.38 14.10
N VAL A 489 -7.53 5.43 15.02
CA VAL A 489 -8.26 4.26 15.50
C VAL A 489 -9.13 3.72 14.35
N MET A 490 -8.95 2.45 14.02
CA MET A 490 -9.66 1.76 12.96
C MET A 490 -10.79 0.92 13.57
N GLY A 491 -11.94 0.96 12.92
CA GLY A 491 -13.15 0.29 13.38
C GLY A 491 -14.30 1.26 13.62
N SER A 492 -15.34 0.73 14.26
CA SER A 492 -16.60 1.40 14.54
C SER A 492 -17.32 0.64 15.65
N ALA A 493 -18.38 1.22 16.19
CA ALA A 493 -19.20 0.54 17.20
C ALA A 493 -19.83 -0.79 16.73
N SER A 494 -19.87 -1.06 15.42
CA SER A 494 -20.55 -2.24 14.83
C SER A 494 -19.66 -3.17 14.02
N ASN A 495 -18.49 -2.73 13.59
CA ASN A 495 -17.57 -3.49 12.73
C ASN A 495 -16.12 -3.20 13.11
N ASP A 496 -15.29 -4.23 13.04
CA ASP A 496 -13.83 -4.13 13.19
C ASP A 496 -13.19 -3.32 12.03
N GLY A 497 -11.99 -2.80 12.27
CA GLY A 497 -11.12 -2.11 11.31
C GLY A 497 -10.57 -3.04 10.22
N ASP A 498 -10.77 -4.35 10.35
CA ASP A 498 -10.40 -5.42 9.41
C ASP A 498 -11.43 -5.60 8.27
N TYR A 499 -12.28 -4.59 8.07
CA TYR A 499 -13.26 -4.58 7.01
C TYR A 499 -12.60 -4.68 5.63
N THR A 500 -13.04 -5.66 4.84
CA THR A 500 -12.58 -5.87 3.46
C THR A 500 -13.76 -6.01 2.52
N PRO A 501 -13.82 -5.20 1.44
CA PRO A 501 -14.97 -5.19 0.58
C PRO A 501 -14.81 -6.33 -0.44
N ALA A 502 -15.80 -7.20 -0.57
CA ALA A 502 -15.77 -8.25 -1.59
C ALA A 502 -15.89 -7.72 -3.03
N THR A 503 -16.22 -6.43 -3.21
CA THR A 503 -16.37 -5.75 -4.51
C THR A 503 -15.92 -4.30 -4.42
N SER A 504 -15.42 -3.72 -5.52
CA SER A 504 -14.87 -2.37 -5.57
C SER A 504 -15.86 -1.23 -5.34
N SER A 505 -17.16 -1.49 -5.23
CA SER A 505 -18.23 -0.49 -5.00
C SER A 505 -18.62 -0.30 -3.53
N ASN A 506 -18.01 -1.04 -2.60
CA ASN A 506 -18.41 -1.08 -1.20
C ASN A 506 -17.40 -0.40 -0.25
N TYR A 507 -16.55 0.51 -0.75
CA TYR A 507 -15.58 1.18 0.12
C TYR A 507 -16.28 2.18 1.07
N PRO A 508 -15.87 2.24 2.35
CA PRO A 508 -16.41 3.17 3.32
C PRO A 508 -16.11 4.61 2.92
N VAL A 509 -17.13 5.46 3.07
CA VAL A 509 -17.03 6.91 2.82
C VAL A 509 -17.15 7.74 4.09
N SER A 510 -17.29 7.08 5.24
CA SER A 510 -17.35 7.73 6.55
C SER A 510 -15.98 8.30 6.93
N THR A 511 -15.98 9.49 7.51
CA THR A 511 -14.80 10.13 8.11
C THR A 511 -14.72 9.91 9.62
N THR A 512 -15.74 9.32 10.24
CA THR A 512 -15.80 9.03 11.69
C THR A 512 -15.65 7.55 11.99
N ASP A 513 -16.13 6.69 11.09
CA ASP A 513 -15.99 5.23 11.15
C ASP A 513 -15.04 4.80 10.04
N VAL A 514 -13.75 4.68 10.38
CA VAL A 514 -12.68 4.46 9.40
C VAL A 514 -12.11 3.06 9.52
N TYR A 515 -11.75 2.48 8.38
CA TYR A 515 -11.23 1.13 8.23
C TYR A 515 -9.91 1.18 7.45
N CYS A 516 -9.13 0.11 7.41
CA CYS A 516 -7.84 0.13 6.67
C CYS A 516 -8.04 0.59 5.21
N ILE A 517 -9.14 0.15 4.61
CA ILE A 517 -9.57 0.50 3.25
C ILE A 517 -10.27 1.87 3.13
N SER A 518 -10.45 2.61 4.22
CA SER A 518 -10.76 4.05 4.17
C SER A 518 -9.57 4.80 3.60
N CYS A 519 -8.35 4.39 3.93
CA CYS A 519 -7.11 4.98 3.43
C CYS A 519 -6.57 4.26 2.20
N HIS A 520 -6.59 2.93 2.23
CA HIS A 520 -6.02 2.08 1.21
C HIS A 520 -7.05 1.61 0.18
N VAL A 521 -6.58 1.32 -1.02
CA VAL A 521 -7.31 0.47 -1.96
C VAL A 521 -7.01 -1.00 -1.66
N ASP A 522 -7.91 -1.90 -2.07
CA ASP A 522 -7.66 -3.34 -1.94
C ASP A 522 -6.68 -3.82 -3.03
N HIS A 523 -6.04 -4.97 -2.81
CA HIS A 523 -4.94 -5.49 -3.62
C HIS A 523 -5.33 -5.74 -5.08
N ASP A 524 -6.61 -6.02 -5.35
CA ASP A 524 -7.14 -6.15 -6.71
C ASP A 524 -6.95 -4.87 -7.55
N LEU A 525 -6.87 -3.70 -6.92
CA LEU A 525 -6.73 -2.40 -7.60
C LEU A 525 -5.27 -1.95 -7.81
N PHE A 526 -4.33 -2.39 -6.96
CA PHE A 526 -2.95 -1.86 -6.98
C PHE A 526 -1.86 -2.91 -7.22
N ASN A 527 -2.16 -4.21 -7.32
CA ASN A 527 -1.14 -5.24 -7.51
C ASN A 527 -0.25 -5.03 -8.76
N THR A 528 -0.75 -4.33 -9.79
CA THR A 528 0.02 -3.96 -11.01
C THR A 528 0.89 -2.72 -10.82
N ASN A 529 0.60 -1.88 -9.84
CA ASN A 529 1.38 -0.70 -9.45
C ASN A 529 1.36 -0.56 -7.92
N LYS A 530 2.32 -1.21 -7.25
CA LYS A 530 2.34 -1.33 -5.79
C LYS A 530 2.48 -0.01 -5.04
N GLY A 531 2.93 1.04 -5.73
CA GLY A 531 2.97 2.39 -5.20
C GLY A 531 1.59 3.03 -5.15
N ALA A 532 0.63 2.58 -5.96
CA ALA A 532 -0.72 3.13 -6.02
C ALA A 532 -1.67 2.55 -4.95
N ASN A 533 -1.18 2.37 -3.73
CA ASN A 533 -1.90 1.67 -2.65
C ASN A 533 -2.84 2.59 -1.83
N LEU A 534 -2.95 3.87 -2.17
CA LEU A 534 -3.83 4.82 -1.49
C LEU A 534 -5.09 5.10 -2.31
N ARG A 535 -6.16 5.50 -1.62
CA ARG A 535 -7.33 6.09 -2.27
C ARG A 535 -7.06 7.53 -2.69
N SER A 536 -7.70 7.98 -3.75
CA SER A 536 -7.66 9.40 -4.14
C SER A 536 -8.54 10.30 -3.26
N THR A 537 -9.56 9.73 -2.59
CA THR A 537 -10.49 10.43 -1.69
C THR A 537 -11.29 9.45 -0.85
N ILE A 538 -11.72 9.87 0.35
CA ILE A 538 -12.64 9.10 1.19
C ILE A 538 -14.09 9.12 0.64
N GLY A 539 -14.51 10.18 -0.06
CA GLY A 539 -15.91 10.42 -0.41
C GLY A 539 -16.48 9.58 -1.55
N ALA A 540 -15.68 8.74 -2.21
CA ALA A 540 -16.11 7.93 -3.35
C ALA A 540 -16.39 6.47 -2.94
N ALA A 541 -17.60 5.99 -3.21
CA ALA A 541 -17.99 4.60 -2.96
C ALA A 541 -17.20 3.58 -3.81
N SER A 542 -16.69 4.02 -4.97
CA SER A 542 -15.68 3.28 -5.74
C SER A 542 -14.30 3.90 -5.53
N ALA A 543 -13.33 3.10 -5.11
CA ALA A 543 -12.00 3.60 -4.85
C ALA A 543 -11.15 3.71 -6.13
N THR A 544 -10.41 4.82 -6.27
CA THR A 544 -9.38 4.98 -7.30
C THR A 544 -8.01 4.91 -6.63
N ALA A 545 -7.18 3.98 -7.11
CA ALA A 545 -5.80 3.78 -6.68
C ALA A 545 -4.92 4.97 -7.11
N THR A 546 -4.17 5.54 -6.17
CA THR A 546 -3.20 6.61 -6.43
C THR A 546 -1.90 6.37 -5.68
N ASN A 547 -0.80 6.84 -6.26
CA ASN A 547 0.54 6.70 -5.69
C ASN A 547 1.05 7.96 -4.99
N THR A 548 0.12 8.78 -4.50
CA THR A 548 0.41 9.98 -3.71
C THR A 548 -0.68 10.20 -2.67
N ASP A 549 -0.31 10.78 -1.54
CA ASP A 549 -1.19 11.04 -0.40
C ASP A 549 -1.90 12.41 -0.47
N PHE A 550 -1.48 13.28 -1.40
CA PHE A 550 -2.08 14.59 -1.66
C PHE A 550 -2.34 14.82 -3.15
N ILE A 551 -3.50 15.39 -3.48
CA ILE A 551 -3.85 15.79 -4.83
C ILE A 551 -4.36 17.23 -4.76
N ALA A 552 -3.77 18.16 -5.51
CA ALA A 552 -4.19 19.56 -5.43
C ALA A 552 -5.65 19.73 -5.90
N PRO A 553 -6.51 20.46 -5.14
CA PRO A 553 -7.88 20.78 -5.56
C PRO A 553 -7.92 21.39 -6.97
N GLY A 554 -8.94 21.02 -7.75
CA GLY A 554 -9.10 21.50 -9.14
C GLY A 554 -8.37 20.68 -10.22
N THR A 555 -7.42 19.81 -9.86
CA THR A 555 -6.78 18.89 -10.83
C THR A 555 -7.64 17.64 -11.10
N SER A 556 -8.35 17.15 -10.07
CA SER A 556 -9.28 16.01 -10.16
C SER A 556 -10.53 16.16 -9.28
N GLY A 557 -10.80 17.36 -8.77
CA GLY A 557 -11.97 17.68 -7.94
C GLY A 557 -11.88 17.28 -6.45
N THR A 558 -10.89 16.49 -6.02
CA THR A 558 -10.74 16.04 -4.61
C THR A 558 -9.29 16.15 -4.10
N PRO A 559 -9.07 16.47 -2.82
CA PRO A 559 -7.77 16.93 -2.31
C PRO A 559 -6.74 15.82 -1.95
N GLY A 560 -6.97 14.57 -2.37
CA GLY A 560 -6.23 13.41 -1.85
C GLY A 560 -6.84 12.86 -0.56
N ILE A 561 -6.37 11.67 -0.12
CA ILE A 561 -7.00 10.96 1.01
C ILE A 561 -6.81 11.67 2.35
N CYS A 562 -5.60 12.12 2.67
CA CYS A 562 -5.32 12.78 3.96
C CYS A 562 -6.17 14.05 4.12
N ALA A 563 -6.09 14.97 3.16
CA ALA A 563 -6.84 16.22 3.22
C ALA A 563 -8.36 15.98 3.18
N SER A 564 -8.85 14.90 2.57
CA SER A 564 -10.29 14.61 2.54
C SER A 564 -10.89 14.31 3.92
N CYS A 565 -10.13 13.74 4.85
CA CYS A 565 -10.57 13.49 6.23
C CYS A 565 -10.29 14.68 7.17
N HIS A 566 -9.37 15.57 6.80
CA HIS A 566 -8.90 16.68 7.64
C HIS A 566 -9.50 18.04 7.25
N THR A 567 -10.53 18.10 6.41
CA THR A 567 -11.16 19.38 6.02
C THR A 567 -11.89 20.08 7.17
N VAL A 568 -12.26 19.35 8.22
CA VAL A 568 -12.94 19.85 9.42
C VAL A 568 -12.34 19.18 10.66
N ALA A 569 -12.50 19.81 11.82
CA ALA A 569 -12.11 19.21 13.10
C ALA A 569 -13.09 18.08 13.44
N LEU A 570 -12.54 16.89 13.69
CA LEU A 570 -13.29 15.72 14.14
C LEU A 570 -12.90 15.39 15.57
N THR A 571 -13.86 14.94 16.37
CA THR A 571 -13.58 14.46 17.73
C THR A 571 -12.72 13.20 17.67
N LYS A 572 -11.60 13.20 18.39
CA LYS A 572 -10.71 12.04 18.48
C LYS A 572 -11.32 10.94 19.33
N GLN A 573 -11.15 9.70 18.88
CA GLN A 573 -11.35 8.53 19.72
C GLN A 573 -10.11 8.36 20.61
N ASN A 574 -10.18 8.83 21.86
CA ASN A 574 -9.04 8.82 22.79
C ASN A 574 -9.02 7.58 23.72
N ALA A 575 -9.99 6.68 23.62
CA ALA A 575 -10.11 5.53 24.51
C ALA A 575 -9.25 4.35 24.06
N ASP A 576 -8.94 4.25 22.77
CA ASP A 576 -8.26 3.12 22.15
C ASP A 576 -6.90 3.48 21.52
N GLN A 577 -6.33 4.63 21.90
CA GLN A 577 -4.97 5.05 21.51
C GLN A 577 -4.25 5.71 22.68
N ALA A 578 -2.94 5.96 22.54
CA ALA A 578 -2.22 6.79 23.50
C ALA A 578 -2.81 8.21 23.54
N SER A 579 -3.01 8.76 24.74
CA SER A 579 -3.60 10.09 24.90
C SER A 579 -2.59 11.19 24.56
N SER A 580 -2.93 12.01 23.58
CA SER A 580 -2.15 13.20 23.19
C SER A 580 -2.55 14.46 23.97
N GLY A 581 -3.54 14.36 24.87
CA GLY A 581 -4.10 15.52 25.57
C GLY A 581 -4.77 16.55 24.65
N THR A 582 -5.29 16.10 23.50
CA THR A 582 -6.08 16.88 22.54
C THR A 582 -7.42 16.20 22.30
N THR A 583 -8.46 16.97 22.01
CA THR A 583 -9.82 16.44 21.77
C THR A 583 -10.14 16.36 20.29
N TYR A 584 -9.55 17.23 19.46
CA TYR A 584 -9.92 17.33 18.06
C TYR A 584 -8.75 17.04 17.12
N THR A 585 -9.06 16.57 15.92
CA THR A 585 -8.10 16.47 14.81
C THR A 585 -7.71 17.86 14.30
N VAL A 586 -6.53 17.93 13.67
CA VAL A 586 -6.08 19.14 12.96
C VAL A 586 -6.93 19.37 11.71
N ILE A 587 -7.13 20.65 11.38
CA ILE A 587 -7.82 21.08 10.16
C ILE A 587 -6.78 21.42 9.10
N ILE A 588 -7.01 20.96 7.87
CA ILE A 588 -6.18 21.24 6.70
C ILE A 588 -7.05 21.91 5.64
N ASN A 589 -6.74 23.16 5.31
CA ASN A 589 -7.31 23.82 4.14
C ASN A 589 -6.60 23.32 2.89
N ALA A 590 -7.22 22.41 2.14
CA ALA A 590 -6.56 21.82 0.95
C ALA A 590 -6.13 22.85 -0.11
N THR A 591 -6.85 23.97 -0.23
CA THR A 591 -6.46 25.07 -1.14
C THR A 591 -5.27 25.85 -0.59
N GLY A 592 -5.26 26.08 0.73
CA GLY A 592 -4.12 26.65 1.45
C GLY A 592 -2.86 25.79 1.32
N TYR A 593 -2.98 24.49 1.61
CA TYR A 593 -1.89 23.52 1.41
C TYR A 593 -1.41 23.47 -0.04
N ALA A 594 -2.32 23.51 -1.01
CA ALA A 594 -1.92 23.54 -2.42
C ALA A 594 -1.03 24.74 -2.77
N ALA A 595 -1.24 25.89 -2.11
CA ALA A 595 -0.44 27.11 -2.27
C ALA A 595 0.79 27.18 -1.33
N SER A 596 0.89 26.28 -0.36
CA SER A 596 1.95 26.25 0.65
C SER A 596 3.32 25.94 0.07
N ALA A 597 4.36 26.49 0.70
CA ALA A 597 5.75 26.16 0.38
C ALA A 597 6.09 24.70 0.70
N HIS A 598 5.32 24.05 1.57
CA HIS A 598 5.50 22.66 1.97
C HIS A 598 4.81 21.66 1.04
N ASN A 599 4.06 22.11 0.02
CA ASN A 599 3.46 21.21 -0.97
C ASN A 599 4.48 20.81 -2.05
N TYR A 600 5.21 19.75 -1.78
CA TYR A 600 6.09 19.08 -2.74
C TYR A 600 6.21 17.59 -2.41
N ASN A 601 6.53 16.81 -3.45
CA ASN A 601 6.62 15.36 -3.36
C ASN A 601 8.05 14.91 -3.11
N VAL A 602 8.24 14.00 -2.15
CA VAL A 602 9.46 13.21 -1.98
C VAL A 602 9.24 11.86 -2.65
N ALA A 603 10.07 11.55 -3.64
CA ALA A 603 9.97 10.31 -4.40
C ALA A 603 10.52 9.11 -3.62
N THR A 604 9.79 8.00 -3.62
CA THR A 604 10.25 6.70 -3.11
C THR A 604 9.66 5.56 -3.96
N SER A 605 9.90 4.31 -3.56
CA SER A 605 9.26 3.15 -4.19
C SER A 605 8.76 2.12 -3.18
N PHE A 606 7.60 1.54 -3.45
CA PHE A 606 7.07 0.36 -2.78
C PHE A 606 7.26 -0.85 -3.70
N SER A 607 8.15 -1.77 -3.32
CA SER A 607 8.44 -3.00 -4.06
C SER A 607 8.70 -2.74 -5.55
N GLY A 608 9.49 -1.70 -5.85
CA GLY A 608 9.88 -1.28 -7.20
C GLY A 608 8.89 -0.36 -7.93
N SER A 609 7.70 -0.10 -7.37
CA SER A 609 6.72 0.82 -7.93
C SER A 609 6.83 2.22 -7.32
N ALA A 610 6.77 3.28 -8.12
CA ALA A 610 6.98 4.65 -7.66
C ALA A 610 5.84 5.14 -6.74
N PHE A 611 6.21 5.84 -5.67
CA PHE A 611 5.31 6.56 -4.76
C PHE A 611 5.82 7.97 -4.51
N ARG A 612 4.90 8.92 -4.36
CA ARG A 612 5.15 10.35 -4.21
C ARG A 612 4.57 10.80 -2.87
N ALA A 613 5.41 10.82 -1.83
CA ALA A 613 5.01 11.23 -0.50
C ALA A 613 4.92 12.75 -0.42
N ASN A 614 3.78 13.29 0.01
CA ASN A 614 3.57 14.72 0.22
C ASN A 614 3.17 14.97 1.67
N CYS A 615 2.06 14.43 2.14
CA CYS A 615 1.68 14.48 3.56
C CYS A 615 2.63 13.60 4.40
N ALA A 616 2.93 12.38 3.92
CA ALA A 616 3.71 11.40 4.64
C ALA A 616 5.20 11.75 4.77
N LYS A 617 5.67 12.77 4.03
CA LYS A 617 7.01 13.34 4.22
C LYS A 617 7.12 14.12 5.54
N CYS A 618 6.00 14.59 6.08
CA CYS A 618 5.94 15.26 7.37
C CYS A 618 5.34 14.36 8.43
N HIS A 619 4.41 13.48 8.04
CA HIS A 619 3.76 12.52 8.92
C HIS A 619 4.27 11.10 8.65
N ASN A 620 5.03 10.52 9.58
CA ASN A 620 5.58 9.19 9.40
C ASN A 620 5.54 8.39 10.70
N ASP A 621 5.31 7.10 10.56
CA ASP A 621 5.17 6.16 11.66
C ASP A 621 6.54 5.64 12.14
N THR A 622 6.57 4.93 13.26
CA THR A 622 7.81 4.41 13.86
C THR A 622 8.05 2.91 13.61
N LEU A 623 7.28 2.28 12.73
CA LEU A 623 7.38 0.86 12.42
C LEU A 623 8.47 0.57 11.39
N THR A 624 9.14 -0.58 11.54
CA THR A 624 10.03 -1.14 10.52
C THR A 624 9.27 -1.35 9.19
N LYS A 625 9.90 -1.01 8.06
CA LYS A 625 9.29 -1.07 6.72
C LYS A 625 9.81 -2.29 5.94
N SER A 626 8.90 -3.18 5.53
CA SER A 626 9.27 -4.41 4.80
C SER A 626 9.26 -4.27 3.27
N PHE A 627 8.53 -3.29 2.73
CA PHE A 627 8.22 -3.21 1.29
C PHE A 627 8.73 -1.95 0.59
N GLN A 628 9.29 -1.00 1.32
CA GLN A 628 10.02 0.12 0.72
C GLN A 628 11.50 -0.24 0.66
N ALA A 629 12.15 0.10 -0.44
CA ALA A 629 13.55 -0.21 -0.69
C ALA A 629 14.47 0.71 0.11
N SER A 630 14.40 0.66 1.45
CA SER A 630 15.35 1.34 2.30
C SER A 630 15.29 0.78 3.73
N VAL A 631 16.46 0.57 4.32
CA VAL A 631 16.60 0.02 5.69
C VAL A 631 15.96 1.00 6.68
N GLU A 632 15.36 0.47 7.75
CA GLU A 632 14.91 1.25 8.90
C GLU A 632 15.97 2.31 9.28
N GLY A 633 15.59 3.60 9.28
CA GLY A 633 16.51 4.73 9.52
C GLY A 633 16.92 5.56 8.30
N THR A 634 16.45 5.22 7.10
CA THR A 634 16.60 6.05 5.88
C THR A 634 15.44 7.05 5.74
N LEU A 635 15.72 8.26 5.25
CA LEU A 635 14.73 9.34 5.21
C LEU A 635 13.52 9.02 4.32
N THR A 636 13.68 8.25 3.24
CA THR A 636 12.66 8.06 2.20
C THR A 636 11.78 6.81 2.38
N ALA A 637 11.69 6.28 3.59
CA ALA A 637 10.72 5.25 3.95
C ALA A 637 9.52 5.92 4.65
N PHE A 638 8.31 5.72 4.13
CA PHE A 638 7.09 6.39 4.57
C PHE A 638 5.97 5.39 4.91
N GLY A 639 5.31 5.59 6.04
CA GLY A 639 4.07 4.93 6.45
C GLY A 639 3.37 5.77 7.53
N VAL A 640 2.05 5.63 7.70
CA VAL A 640 1.26 6.45 8.65
C VAL A 640 0.35 5.57 9.52
N HIS A 641 0.93 4.54 10.12
CA HIS A 641 0.22 3.56 10.94
C HIS A 641 0.26 3.93 12.43
N THR A 642 1.29 3.47 13.15
CA THR A 642 1.47 3.71 14.59
C THR A 642 2.79 4.43 14.88
N SER A 643 2.73 5.42 15.77
CA SER A 643 3.89 6.23 16.14
C SER A 643 4.05 6.36 17.65
N SER A 644 5.29 6.56 18.09
CA SER A 644 5.58 7.00 19.46
C SER A 644 5.40 8.50 19.67
N GLU A 645 5.20 9.28 18.59
CA GLU A 645 5.01 10.73 18.61
C GLU A 645 3.54 11.11 18.43
N ALA A 646 3.02 12.01 19.29
CA ALA A 646 1.61 12.37 19.31
C ALA A 646 1.08 12.99 18.01
N ARG A 647 1.95 13.70 17.28
CA ARG A 647 1.65 14.32 15.98
C ARG A 647 2.02 13.44 14.78
N ILE A 648 2.49 12.20 15.03
CA ILE A 648 2.99 11.24 14.03
C ILE A 648 4.05 11.91 13.14
N LEU A 649 4.93 12.73 13.71
CA LEU A 649 5.90 13.49 12.92
C LEU A 649 7.02 12.59 12.42
N ALA A 650 7.44 12.84 11.19
CA ALA A 650 8.59 12.16 10.62
C ALA A 650 9.84 12.45 11.45
N ARG A 651 10.56 11.37 11.79
CA ARG A 651 11.80 11.43 12.56
C ARG A 651 12.87 12.31 11.90
N LEU A 652 12.85 12.43 10.57
CA LEU A 652 13.81 13.23 9.80
C LEU A 652 15.24 12.98 10.27
N GLY A 653 15.64 11.71 10.45
CA GLY A 653 16.98 11.30 10.91
C GLY A 653 17.41 11.80 12.30
N GLY A 654 16.50 12.35 13.11
CA GLY A 654 16.73 12.70 14.51
C GLY A 654 16.34 11.59 15.49
N THR A 655 16.40 11.88 16.79
CA THR A 655 15.74 11.05 17.82
C THR A 655 14.35 11.61 18.05
N LEU A 656 13.31 10.79 17.89
CA LEU A 656 11.95 11.21 18.23
C LEU A 656 11.80 11.26 19.75
N THR A 657 11.30 12.39 20.25
CA THR A 657 10.83 12.62 21.61
C THR A 657 9.39 13.09 21.53
N ASN A 658 8.56 12.77 22.51
CA ASN A 658 7.19 13.27 22.57
C ASN A 658 7.07 14.36 23.64
N PRO A 659 6.81 15.62 23.26
CA PRO A 659 6.57 16.11 21.89
C PRO A 659 7.87 16.34 21.07
N TYR A 660 7.77 16.32 19.73
CA TYR A 660 8.89 16.57 18.82
C TYR A 660 8.94 18.02 18.26
N GLU A 661 7.78 18.60 17.97
CA GLU A 661 7.53 20.05 17.76
C GLU A 661 8.63 20.86 17.06
N GLU A 662 9.27 21.83 17.72
CA GLU A 662 10.25 22.75 17.12
C GLU A 662 11.42 21.98 16.51
N GLN A 663 11.79 20.85 17.11
CA GLN A 663 12.89 20.02 16.62
C GLN A 663 12.60 19.49 15.20
N PHE A 664 11.34 19.20 14.89
CA PHE A 664 10.91 18.86 13.54
C PHE A 664 11.18 20.01 12.57
N CYS A 665 10.74 21.21 12.92
CA CYS A 665 10.92 22.41 12.08
C CYS A 665 12.40 22.69 11.84
N TYR A 666 13.23 22.63 12.89
CA TYR A 666 14.67 22.87 12.79
C TYR A 666 15.39 21.84 11.92
N LYS A 667 14.85 20.63 11.70
CA LYS A 667 15.48 19.68 10.77
C LYS A 667 15.53 20.17 9.33
N CYS A 668 14.67 21.12 8.97
CA CYS A 668 14.69 21.81 7.68
C CYS A 668 15.15 23.28 7.82
N HIS A 669 14.77 23.96 8.89
CA HIS A 669 15.01 25.41 9.10
C HIS A 669 16.28 25.73 9.90
N SER A 670 17.34 24.95 9.69
CA SER A 670 18.67 25.17 10.29
C SER A 670 19.77 24.98 9.25
N LYS A 671 20.93 25.61 9.49
CA LYS A 671 22.12 25.42 8.67
C LYS A 671 22.76 24.08 8.99
N ALA A 672 23.36 23.43 8.00
CA ALA A 672 24.09 22.17 8.19
C ALA A 672 25.21 22.23 9.24
N SER A 673 25.77 23.41 9.51
CA SER A 673 26.79 23.63 10.55
C SER A 673 26.23 23.70 11.97
N GLU A 674 24.91 23.77 12.14
CA GLU A 674 24.26 23.91 13.43
C GLU A 674 23.92 22.53 14.02
N SER A 675 23.80 22.45 15.35
CA SER A 675 23.51 21.19 16.05
C SER A 675 22.17 20.54 15.64
N GLN A 676 21.26 21.33 15.08
CA GLN A 676 19.99 20.86 14.53
C GLN A 676 20.05 20.50 13.06
N GLY A 677 21.06 21.01 12.35
CA GLY A 677 21.28 20.80 10.94
C GLY A 677 21.86 19.42 10.63
N SER A 678 21.41 18.84 9.53
CA SER A 678 22.01 17.61 9.01
C SER A 678 23.22 17.89 8.11
N THR A 679 24.08 16.89 7.94
CA THR A 679 25.36 16.87 7.21
C THR A 679 25.28 17.10 5.68
N TRP A 680 24.36 17.93 5.19
CA TRP A 680 24.38 18.33 3.79
C TRP A 680 25.39 19.45 3.57
N THR A 681 26.29 19.25 2.59
CA THR A 681 27.34 20.20 2.26
C THR A 681 26.74 21.57 2.00
N VAL A 682 27.30 22.60 2.64
CA VAL A 682 26.96 24.04 2.58
C VAL A 682 26.66 24.60 1.17
N THR A 683 27.05 23.85 0.13
CA THR A 683 26.87 24.14 -1.29
C THR A 683 25.44 24.00 -1.82
N ALA A 684 24.51 23.35 -1.11
CA ALA A 684 23.16 23.12 -1.62
C ALA A 684 22.08 23.37 -0.55
N MET A 685 21.41 24.53 -0.60
CA MET A 685 20.34 24.91 0.32
C MET A 685 19.05 24.13 -0.01
N TYR A 686 18.83 22.99 0.63
CA TYR A 686 17.64 22.13 0.42
C TYR A 686 17.02 21.70 1.75
N ASP A 687 15.77 21.23 1.68
CA ASP A 687 15.07 20.58 2.78
C ASP A 687 15.75 19.28 3.23
N ARG A 688 15.24 18.66 4.30
CA ARG A 688 15.87 17.46 4.87
C ARG A 688 15.91 16.27 3.91
N TYR A 689 15.01 16.22 2.93
CA TYR A 689 14.97 15.19 1.90
C TYR A 689 15.88 15.47 0.69
N GLY A 690 16.53 16.64 0.63
CA GLY A 690 17.33 17.04 -0.53
C GLY A 690 16.49 17.30 -1.79
N THR A 691 15.21 17.63 -1.63
CA THR A 691 14.22 17.75 -2.70
C THR A 691 13.83 19.20 -2.96
N ALA A 692 13.43 19.94 -1.92
CA ALA A 692 12.94 21.31 -2.06
C ALA A 692 14.04 22.33 -1.74
N SER A 693 14.30 23.28 -2.64
CA SER A 693 15.28 24.35 -2.42
C SER A 693 14.83 25.30 -1.30
N MET A 694 15.75 25.64 -0.39
CA MET A 694 15.55 26.59 0.71
C MET A 694 16.35 27.87 0.51
N SER A 695 15.87 28.98 1.07
CA SER A 695 16.60 30.25 1.04
C SER A 695 17.57 30.38 2.21
N ALA A 696 18.55 31.29 2.12
CA ALA A 696 19.41 31.66 3.24
C ALA A 696 18.62 32.07 4.49
N ALA A 697 17.53 32.81 4.30
CA ALA A 697 16.66 33.22 5.39
C ALA A 697 15.92 32.03 6.02
N SER A 698 15.47 31.08 5.20
CA SER A 698 14.72 29.91 5.67
C SER A 698 15.57 28.98 6.55
N VAL A 699 16.87 28.87 6.31
CA VAL A 699 17.78 28.01 7.10
C VAL A 699 18.45 28.75 8.26
N ALA A 700 18.32 30.08 8.34
CA ALA A 700 18.90 30.88 9.42
C ALA A 700 18.05 30.91 10.71
N ILE A 701 16.82 30.39 10.66
CA ILE A 701 15.82 30.50 11.73
C ILE A 701 16.34 29.95 13.05
N PHE A 702 16.98 28.77 13.06
CA PHE A 702 17.54 28.23 14.29
C PHE A 702 18.51 29.21 14.96
N SER A 703 19.50 29.74 14.23
CA SER A 703 20.45 30.72 14.78
C SER A 703 19.79 32.01 15.29
N GLN A 704 18.73 32.46 14.62
CA GLN A 704 18.00 33.67 15.03
C GLN A 704 17.27 33.47 16.36
N MET A 705 16.71 32.27 16.58
CA MET A 705 16.09 31.90 17.85
C MET A 705 17.09 31.76 19.01
N GLN A 706 18.41 31.79 18.73
CA GLN A 706 19.46 31.74 19.77
C GLN A 706 19.93 33.13 20.23
N LEU A 707 19.40 34.22 19.66
CA LEU A 707 19.74 35.58 20.09
C LEU A 707 19.14 35.89 21.47
N ASN A 708 19.79 36.80 22.22
CA ASN A 708 19.47 37.06 23.62
C ASN A 708 18.01 37.47 23.86
N PHE A 709 17.45 38.26 22.94
CA PHE A 709 16.09 38.76 23.01
C PHE A 709 15.30 38.15 21.84
N GLY A 710 14.25 37.38 22.13
CA GLY A 710 13.52 36.63 21.11
C GLY A 710 12.30 35.90 21.63
N HIS A 711 11.47 35.40 20.72
CA HIS A 711 10.38 34.47 21.05
C HIS A 711 10.99 33.07 21.25
N ARG A 712 11.26 32.70 22.50
CA ARG A 712 12.04 31.51 22.87
C ARG A 712 11.26 30.20 22.74
N VAL A 713 11.01 29.77 21.50
CA VAL A 713 10.14 28.61 21.23
C VAL A 713 10.59 27.29 21.87
N GLN A 714 11.90 27.14 22.14
CA GLN A 714 12.43 25.93 22.78
C GLN A 714 12.10 25.84 24.27
N ASP A 715 11.84 26.96 24.94
CA ASP A 715 11.54 27.02 26.37
C ASP A 715 10.08 26.64 26.67
N TYR A 716 9.24 26.56 25.63
CA TYR A 716 7.78 26.41 25.75
C TYR A 716 7.19 25.25 24.94
N SER A 717 8.01 24.26 24.58
CA SER A 717 7.55 23.04 23.89
C SER A 717 6.52 22.25 24.74
N GLY A 718 5.55 21.65 24.06
CA GLY A 718 4.49 20.79 24.57
C GLY A 718 3.20 21.51 24.93
N LYS A 719 3.08 22.76 24.50
CA LYS A 719 1.96 23.64 24.78
C LYS A 719 1.01 23.72 23.59
N HIS A 720 1.51 23.82 22.35
CA HIS A 720 0.63 23.92 21.18
C HIS A 720 -0.30 22.71 21.04
N LYS A 721 -1.58 23.00 20.83
CA LYS A 721 -2.59 22.01 20.51
C LYS A 721 -2.86 22.08 19.02
N ALA A 722 -2.50 21.00 18.32
CA ALA A 722 -2.60 20.90 16.86
C ALA A 722 -3.99 21.22 16.29
N SER A 723 -5.06 21.10 17.08
CA SER A 723 -6.37 21.62 16.70
C SER A 723 -6.63 22.94 17.42
N ARG A 724 -6.88 24.00 16.64
CA ARG A 724 -7.35 25.30 17.14
C ARG A 724 -8.62 25.24 17.99
N SER A 725 -9.40 24.15 17.90
CA SER A 725 -10.57 23.91 18.75
C SER A 725 -10.19 23.57 20.19
N ASP A 726 -8.96 23.09 20.41
CA ASP A 726 -8.38 22.85 21.73
C ASP A 726 -7.65 24.10 22.30
N GLU A 727 -7.27 25.06 21.44
CA GLU A 727 -6.58 26.31 21.82
C GLU A 727 -7.56 27.45 22.15
N THR A 728 -8.22 27.35 23.30
CA THR A 728 -9.15 28.39 23.77
C THR A 728 -8.43 29.54 24.49
N THR A 729 -9.10 30.70 24.66
CA THR A 729 -8.61 31.79 25.52
C THR A 729 -8.26 31.32 26.93
N ALA A 730 -9.06 30.40 27.48
CA ALA A 730 -8.84 29.85 28.81
C ALA A 730 -7.61 28.93 28.88
N TYR A 731 -7.21 28.34 27.75
CA TYR A 731 -5.99 27.55 27.66
C TYR A 731 -4.76 28.43 27.51
N ILE A 732 -4.78 29.37 26.57
CA ILE A 732 -3.63 30.25 26.29
C ILE A 732 -3.36 31.22 27.44
N GLY A 733 -4.41 31.72 28.10
CA GLY A 733 -4.33 32.72 29.17
C GLY A 733 -3.93 32.21 30.55
N GLN A 734 -3.49 30.94 30.72
CA GLN A 734 -3.04 30.44 32.03
C GLN A 734 -1.60 30.85 32.30
N THR A 735 -1.30 31.18 33.56
CA THR A 735 0.05 31.54 34.02
C THR A 735 1.09 30.41 33.85
N THR A 736 0.63 29.17 33.68
CA THR A 736 1.45 27.95 33.55
C THR A 736 1.63 27.48 32.09
N THR A 737 1.07 28.21 31.13
CA THR A 737 0.96 27.83 29.71
C THR A 737 1.41 28.98 28.81
N VAL A 738 2.58 29.55 29.07
CA VAL A 738 3.23 30.44 28.08
C VAL A 738 3.32 29.68 26.76
N HIS A 739 2.65 30.20 25.73
CA HIS A 739 2.32 29.48 24.50
C HIS A 739 3.01 30.20 23.34
N VAL A 740 4.30 29.95 23.23
CA VAL A 740 5.18 30.57 22.23
C VAL A 740 5.94 29.45 21.56
N GLU A 741 5.32 28.80 20.58
CA GLU A 741 5.87 27.73 19.75
C GLU A 741 5.92 28.15 18.27
N CYS A 742 6.65 27.39 17.46
CA CYS A 742 6.69 27.65 16.00
C CYS A 742 5.28 27.63 15.38
N ALA A 743 4.45 26.67 15.81
CA ALA A 743 3.10 26.46 15.28
C ALA A 743 2.09 27.53 15.75
N ASP A 744 2.44 28.34 16.76
CA ASP A 744 1.59 29.45 17.20
C ASP A 744 1.68 30.64 16.27
N CYS A 745 2.80 30.80 15.59
CA CYS A 745 3.03 31.88 14.65
C CYS A 745 2.96 31.43 13.19
N HIS A 746 3.10 30.13 12.92
CA HIS A 746 3.10 29.58 11.57
C HIS A 746 2.15 28.39 11.47
N ASP A 747 1.38 28.32 10.38
CA ASP A 747 0.69 27.10 9.99
C ASP A 747 1.56 26.35 8.97
N ALA A 748 2.14 25.22 9.36
CA ALA A 748 2.97 24.42 8.48
C ALA A 748 2.21 23.91 7.24
N HIS A 749 0.87 23.81 7.31
CA HIS A 749 0.06 23.39 6.18
C HIS A 749 -0.14 24.52 5.18
N ASP A 750 -0.29 25.78 5.59
CA ASP A 750 -0.67 26.88 4.69
C ASP A 750 0.46 27.88 4.39
N ALA A 751 1.54 27.88 5.18
CA ALA A 751 2.64 28.84 5.05
C ALA A 751 3.33 28.78 3.67
N GLY A 752 3.29 29.89 2.96
CA GLY A 752 3.91 30.11 1.66
C GLY A 752 5.24 30.86 1.70
N LYS A 753 5.87 31.00 0.52
CA LYS A 753 7.08 31.82 0.35
C LYS A 753 6.69 33.29 0.20
N GLY A 754 7.32 34.17 0.97
CA GLY A 754 7.18 35.61 0.82
C GLY A 754 7.27 36.36 2.13
N VAL A 755 7.58 37.65 2.05
CA VAL A 755 7.55 38.59 3.16
C VAL A 755 6.34 39.51 3.02
N HIS A 756 6.07 40.31 4.04
CA HIS A 756 5.03 41.33 3.93
C HIS A 756 5.34 42.37 2.86
N THR A 757 4.32 43.11 2.41
CA THR A 757 4.46 44.24 1.48
C THR A 757 4.35 45.55 2.25
N GLN A 758 5.28 46.48 2.05
CA GLN A 758 5.25 47.76 2.77
C GLN A 758 3.96 48.55 2.52
N GLY A 759 3.44 49.22 3.56
CA GLY A 759 2.29 50.11 3.47
C GLY A 759 0.92 49.42 3.62
N THR A 760 0.92 48.16 4.04
CA THR A 760 -0.25 47.39 4.49
C THR A 760 0.09 46.70 5.82
N ASN A 761 -0.87 46.00 6.43
CA ASN A 761 -0.71 45.16 7.62
C ASN A 761 -1.31 43.75 7.40
N LEU A 762 -1.66 43.42 6.15
CA LEU A 762 -2.22 42.13 5.75
C LEU A 762 -1.20 41.01 5.98
N VAL A 763 -1.64 39.84 6.41
CA VAL A 763 -0.73 38.69 6.62
C VAL A 763 0.13 38.41 5.38
N SER A 764 1.42 38.14 5.61
CA SER A 764 2.31 37.68 4.56
C SER A 764 2.02 36.22 4.19
N PRO A 765 2.49 35.74 3.02
CA PRO A 765 2.40 34.32 2.68
C PRO A 765 2.99 33.40 3.75
N SER A 766 4.07 33.81 4.43
CA SER A 766 4.72 33.03 5.49
C SER A 766 3.88 32.87 6.77
N LEU A 767 2.82 33.66 6.94
CA LEU A 767 1.90 33.65 8.08
C LEU A 767 0.49 33.20 7.67
N ALA A 768 0.32 32.67 6.46
CA ALA A 768 -0.95 32.16 5.99
C ALA A 768 -1.44 30.98 6.84
N GLY A 769 -2.76 30.88 7.04
CA GLY A 769 -3.42 29.80 7.80
C GLY A 769 -3.41 29.94 9.32
N VAL A 770 -2.53 30.78 9.87
CA VAL A 770 -2.37 30.94 11.33
C VAL A 770 -3.64 31.48 11.97
N GLN A 771 -4.06 30.90 13.09
CA GLN A 771 -5.23 31.37 13.84
C GLN A 771 -5.03 32.80 14.34
N ALA A 772 -6.10 33.61 14.28
CA ALA A 772 -6.10 35.00 14.71
C ALA A 772 -6.92 35.25 15.97
N LEU A 773 -6.48 36.24 16.75
CA LEU A 773 -7.32 36.94 17.70
C LEU A 773 -7.75 38.29 17.13
N ARG A 774 -9.06 38.42 16.89
CA ARG A 774 -9.66 39.69 16.48
C ARG A 774 -10.03 40.49 17.72
N VAL A 775 -9.94 41.81 17.60
CA VAL A 775 -10.39 42.74 18.63
C VAL A 775 -11.25 43.83 18.01
N THR A 776 -12.37 44.13 18.65
CA THR A 776 -13.18 45.30 18.36
C THR A 776 -12.64 46.48 19.15
N LEU A 777 -11.98 47.42 18.47
CA LEU A 777 -11.33 48.55 19.13
C LEU A 777 -12.36 49.55 19.71
N PRO A 778 -12.18 50.02 20.96
CA PRO A 778 -12.99 51.09 21.53
C PRO A 778 -12.88 52.40 20.73
N THR A 779 -13.95 53.19 20.69
CA THR A 779 -14.01 54.49 19.99
C THR A 779 -13.54 55.68 20.84
N THR A 780 -13.21 55.43 22.11
CA THR A 780 -12.78 56.42 23.11
C THR A 780 -11.26 56.39 23.26
N ASN A 781 -10.66 57.58 23.42
CA ASN A 781 -9.22 57.75 23.63
C ASN A 781 -8.75 56.95 24.85
N TRP A 782 -7.64 56.24 24.72
CA TRP A 782 -6.92 55.52 25.77
C TRP A 782 -7.79 54.60 26.64
N THR A 783 -8.64 53.80 25.98
CA THR A 783 -9.54 52.86 26.65
C THR A 783 -9.13 51.43 26.34
N THR A 784 -8.93 50.62 27.38
CA THR A 784 -8.62 49.19 27.25
C THR A 784 -9.83 48.45 26.68
N PRO A 785 -9.68 47.62 25.62
CA PRO A 785 -10.77 46.80 25.13
C PRO A 785 -11.20 45.78 26.20
N GLY A 786 -12.51 45.69 26.47
CA GLY A 786 -13.04 44.70 27.40
C GLY A 786 -12.89 43.26 26.87
N SER A 787 -12.97 42.26 27.74
CA SER A 787 -12.81 40.84 27.35
C SER A 787 -13.78 40.37 26.25
N SER A 788 -15.01 40.92 26.22
CA SER A 788 -16.00 40.63 25.18
C SER A 788 -15.70 41.25 23.81
N ALA A 789 -14.71 42.14 23.72
CA ALA A 789 -14.28 42.74 22.46
C ALA A 789 -13.43 41.78 21.61
N TYR A 790 -12.95 40.69 22.21
CA TYR A 790 -12.05 39.73 21.57
C TYR A 790 -12.82 38.53 21.02
N SER A 791 -12.43 38.07 19.83
CA SER A 791 -13.01 36.87 19.21
C SER A 791 -11.96 36.12 18.40
N TRP A 792 -11.97 34.79 18.50
CA TRP A 792 -11.09 33.93 17.73
C TRP A 792 -11.59 33.79 16.30
N ALA A 793 -10.65 33.83 15.35
CA ALA A 793 -10.91 33.58 13.94
C ALA A 793 -10.02 32.48 13.42
N GLU A 794 -10.57 31.71 12.48
CA GLU A 794 -9.93 30.56 11.86
C GLU A 794 -8.56 30.87 11.27
N THR A 795 -8.44 32.01 10.59
CA THR A 795 -7.21 32.49 9.96
C THR A 795 -7.04 33.99 10.19
N ALA A 796 -5.78 34.40 10.31
CA ALA A 796 -5.38 35.78 10.44
C ALA A 796 -5.52 36.52 9.10
N THR A 797 -6.12 37.70 9.16
CA THR A 797 -6.18 38.63 8.03
C THR A 797 -5.06 39.67 8.13
N TYR A 798 -4.68 40.04 9.35
CA TYR A 798 -3.63 41.02 9.63
C TYR A 798 -2.61 40.45 10.60
N GLU A 799 -1.32 40.82 10.46
CA GLU A 799 -0.23 40.28 11.29
C GLU A 799 -0.47 40.52 12.80
N TYR A 800 -0.94 41.73 13.16
CA TYR A 800 -1.16 42.08 14.56
C TYR A 800 -2.13 41.12 15.27
N GLN A 801 -3.07 40.48 14.55
CA GLN A 801 -4.02 39.52 15.13
C GLN A 801 -3.32 38.27 15.68
N ILE A 802 -2.13 37.95 15.18
CA ILE A 802 -1.30 36.85 15.67
C ILE A 802 -0.61 37.28 16.97
N CYS A 803 -0.02 38.47 16.99
CA CYS A 803 0.66 39.03 18.16
C CYS A 803 -0.30 39.24 19.35
N LEU A 804 -1.53 39.67 19.07
CA LEU A 804 -2.53 39.91 20.11
C LEU A 804 -2.95 38.63 20.86
N LYS A 805 -2.64 37.43 20.37
CA LYS A 805 -2.88 36.20 21.13
C LYS A 805 -2.12 36.17 22.47
N CYS A 806 -1.02 36.91 22.54
CA CYS A 806 -0.07 36.88 23.65
C CYS A 806 0.08 38.26 24.32
N HIS A 807 0.04 39.33 23.53
CA HIS A 807 0.40 40.69 23.95
C HIS A 807 -0.78 41.57 24.38
N THR A 808 -1.92 40.97 24.77
CA THR A 808 -3.08 41.73 25.26
C THR A 808 -3.74 41.08 26.46
N LEU A 809 -4.34 41.91 27.33
CA LEU A 809 -5.08 41.46 28.51
C LEU A 809 -6.34 40.65 28.15
N GLY A 810 -6.88 40.83 26.94
CA GLY A 810 -8.03 40.06 26.47
C GLY A 810 -7.77 38.58 26.25
N ALA A 811 -6.55 38.25 25.83
CA ALA A 811 -6.10 36.88 25.56
C ALA A 811 -5.28 36.30 26.71
N ASN A 812 -4.49 37.16 27.34
CA ASN A 812 -3.59 36.84 28.43
C ASN A 812 -3.91 37.73 29.64
N PRO A 813 -4.85 37.33 30.50
CA PRO A 813 -5.17 38.07 31.71
C PRO A 813 -3.98 38.21 32.69
N ALA A 814 -2.97 37.35 32.54
CA ALA A 814 -1.76 37.33 33.35
C ALA A 814 -0.60 38.15 32.76
N LEU A 815 -0.84 38.98 31.72
CA LEU A 815 0.17 39.74 31.00
C LEU A 815 1.16 40.47 31.91
N ALA A 816 0.67 41.08 32.99
CA ALA A 816 1.50 41.83 33.94
C ALA A 816 2.48 40.97 34.77
N THR A 817 2.25 39.67 34.88
CA THR A 817 3.07 38.71 35.64
C THR A 817 3.70 37.63 34.77
N TRP A 818 3.53 37.72 33.45
CA TRP A 818 3.82 36.64 32.51
C TRP A 818 5.32 36.32 32.38
N ASP A 819 6.20 37.31 32.60
CA ASP A 819 7.66 37.14 32.66
C ASP A 819 8.19 37.07 34.10
N ASN A 820 7.70 36.08 34.86
CA ASN A 820 8.21 35.72 36.19
C ASN A 820 8.39 36.89 37.18
N GLY A 821 7.51 37.91 37.10
CA GLY A 821 7.47 39.04 38.03
C GLY A 821 8.57 40.10 37.87
N SER A 822 9.31 40.15 36.74
CA SER A 822 10.21 41.26 36.46
C SER A 822 9.43 42.59 36.37
N THR A 823 9.92 43.62 37.06
CA THR A 823 9.27 44.94 37.16
C THR A 823 9.32 45.76 35.86
N ASP A 824 9.94 45.25 34.80
CA ASP A 824 9.90 45.81 33.44
C ASP A 824 8.66 45.27 32.71
N THR A 825 7.53 45.78 33.16
CA THR A 825 6.22 45.20 32.93
C THR A 825 5.75 45.23 31.46
N TRP A 826 5.27 44.09 30.96
CA TRP A 826 4.57 43.95 29.68
C TRP A 826 3.35 44.87 29.59
N THR A 827 3.14 45.51 28.44
CA THR A 827 2.04 46.45 28.20
C THR A 827 0.93 45.84 27.34
N ASP A 828 -0.29 46.38 27.44
CA ASP A 828 -1.42 45.91 26.63
C ASP A 828 -1.39 46.53 25.23
N VAL A 829 -0.92 45.76 24.26
CA VAL A 829 -0.70 46.22 22.88
C VAL A 829 -2.01 46.60 22.18
N ALA A 830 -3.15 46.00 22.56
CA ALA A 830 -4.45 46.36 21.99
C ALA A 830 -4.93 47.74 22.46
N LEU A 831 -4.57 48.15 23.68
CA LEU A 831 -4.81 49.50 24.19
C LEU A 831 -3.92 50.51 23.45
N GLU A 832 -2.63 50.22 23.32
CA GLU A 832 -1.64 51.17 22.82
C GLU A 832 -1.86 51.54 21.35
N PHE A 833 -2.17 50.55 20.51
CA PHE A 833 -2.44 50.75 19.08
C PHE A 833 -3.91 51.03 18.76
N ASN A 834 -4.73 51.31 19.78
CA ASN A 834 -6.12 51.70 19.54
C ASN A 834 -6.18 52.95 18.65
N THR A 835 -6.84 52.83 17.50
CA THR A 835 -7.01 53.92 16.52
C THR A 835 -7.81 55.12 17.03
N ALA A 836 -8.48 54.99 18.19
CA ALA A 836 -9.12 56.11 18.87
C ALA A 836 -8.14 56.95 19.72
N ASN A 837 -6.91 56.49 19.92
CA ASN A 837 -5.90 57.20 20.69
C ASN A 837 -5.48 58.48 19.97
N ASN A 838 -5.17 59.53 20.75
CA ASN A 838 -4.69 60.80 20.19
C ASN A 838 -3.32 60.67 19.50
N SER A 839 -2.56 59.62 19.81
CA SER A 839 -1.41 59.20 18.99
C SER A 839 -1.26 57.69 18.94
N TYR A 840 -0.88 57.18 17.77
CA TYR A 840 -0.53 55.78 17.53
C TYR A 840 0.28 55.65 16.24
N HIS A 841 1.15 54.64 16.15
CA HIS A 841 1.67 54.18 14.86
C HIS A 841 0.65 53.29 14.16
N PRO A 842 0.50 53.36 12.82
CA PRO A 842 -0.63 52.76 12.12
C PRO A 842 -0.51 51.24 11.92
N VAL A 843 -0.38 50.47 13.00
CA VAL A 843 -0.31 49.00 12.96
C VAL A 843 -1.70 48.37 12.85
N MET A 844 -2.63 48.75 13.73
CA MET A 844 -3.99 48.18 13.76
C MET A 844 -4.97 48.91 12.83
N GLY A 845 -4.60 50.09 12.34
CA GLY A 845 -5.37 50.84 11.37
C GLY A 845 -4.63 52.09 10.89
N PRO A 846 -5.06 52.68 9.77
CA PRO A 846 -4.39 53.84 9.19
C PRO A 846 -4.61 55.10 10.04
N LEU A 847 -3.74 56.10 9.86
CA LEU A 847 -3.93 57.45 10.37
C LEU A 847 -5.03 58.17 9.58
N LEU A 848 -5.76 59.09 10.22
CA LEU A 848 -6.86 59.83 9.61
C LEU A 848 -6.35 60.82 8.54
N ALA A 849 -7.07 60.92 7.41
CA ALA A 849 -6.69 61.73 6.25
C ALA A 849 -6.78 63.25 6.49
N THR A 850 -7.77 63.68 7.27
CA THR A 850 -7.99 65.08 7.65
C THR A 850 -8.50 65.13 9.07
N ASP A 851 -7.94 66.03 9.89
CA ASP A 851 -8.36 66.29 11.26
C ASP A 851 -9.76 66.94 11.26
N SER A 852 -10.81 66.13 11.41
CA SER A 852 -12.21 66.62 11.42
C SER A 852 -12.71 66.98 12.82
N ASP A 853 -11.90 66.80 13.87
CA ASP A 853 -12.28 67.00 15.27
C ASP A 853 -11.19 67.82 15.96
N ALA A 854 -11.54 68.97 16.55
CA ALA A 854 -10.59 69.80 17.30
C ALA A 854 -9.82 69.01 18.40
N THR A 855 -10.34 67.86 18.84
CA THR A 855 -9.79 66.99 19.89
C THR A 855 -9.08 65.72 19.41
N LYS A 856 -9.21 65.26 18.15
CA LYS A 856 -8.64 63.97 17.69
C LYS A 856 -7.70 64.13 16.49
N ASN A 857 -6.43 64.46 16.71
CA ASN A 857 -5.47 64.67 15.62
C ASN A 857 -4.30 63.67 15.60
N ALA A 858 -4.66 62.39 15.48
CA ALA A 858 -3.79 61.36 14.90
C ALA A 858 -3.77 61.49 13.35
N GLY A 859 -3.60 62.72 12.86
CA GLY A 859 -3.57 63.04 11.44
C GLY A 859 -2.32 62.50 10.77
N GLN A 860 -2.43 62.20 9.47
CA GLN A 860 -1.32 61.71 8.67
C GLN A 860 -0.10 62.63 8.71
N LEU A 861 1.08 62.01 8.77
CA LEU A 861 2.36 62.71 8.65
C LEU A 861 2.57 63.20 7.22
N GLN A 862 3.18 64.37 7.08
CA GLN A 862 3.61 64.90 5.78
C GLN A 862 4.78 64.06 5.25
N SER A 863 4.96 64.04 3.93
CA SER A 863 6.07 63.32 3.29
C SER A 863 7.45 63.76 3.81
N THR A 864 7.60 65.02 4.20
CA THR A 864 8.83 65.58 4.80
C THR A 864 9.13 65.03 6.19
N GLN A 865 8.18 64.38 6.85
CA GLN A 865 8.31 63.82 8.19
C GLN A 865 8.55 62.30 8.17
N LEU A 866 8.64 61.71 6.98
CA LEU A 866 8.89 60.30 6.73
C LEU A 866 10.19 60.11 5.94
N ALA A 867 10.93 59.04 6.24
CA ALA A 867 12.22 58.73 5.62
C ALA A 867 12.38 57.21 5.42
N ASN A 868 13.49 56.81 4.78
CA ASN A 868 13.89 55.41 4.57
C ASN A 868 12.82 54.52 3.93
N GLY A 869 12.19 55.03 2.88
CA GLY A 869 11.20 54.28 2.10
C GLY A 869 9.77 54.38 2.64
N TRP A 870 9.56 54.97 3.82
CA TRP A 870 8.21 55.29 4.30
C TRP A 870 7.64 56.49 3.54
N THR A 871 6.37 56.37 3.14
CA THR A 871 5.68 57.39 2.33
C THR A 871 4.36 57.78 2.97
N ALA A 872 3.98 59.06 2.82
CA ALA A 872 2.69 59.56 3.27
C ALA A 872 1.57 59.04 2.35
N GLY A 873 0.39 58.80 2.91
CA GLY A 873 -0.78 58.44 2.10
C GLY A 873 -1.96 57.92 2.93
N VAL A 874 -3.16 58.06 2.36
CA VAL A 874 -4.40 57.59 2.97
C VAL A 874 -4.46 56.07 2.97
N GLY A 875 -4.84 55.48 4.11
CA GLY A 875 -5.04 54.04 4.24
C GLY A 875 -3.75 53.23 4.44
N ARG A 876 -2.59 53.86 4.63
CA ARG A 876 -1.32 53.17 4.87
C ARG A 876 -1.22 52.64 6.30
N THR A 877 -0.73 51.41 6.43
CA THR A 877 -0.48 50.74 7.73
C THR A 877 0.91 50.11 7.79
N MET A 878 1.26 49.60 8.97
CA MET A 878 2.54 48.98 9.31
C MET A 878 2.36 47.58 9.91
N TYR A 879 3.45 46.81 9.92
CA TYR A 879 3.57 45.54 10.61
C TYR A 879 4.21 45.70 11.98
N CYS A 880 3.93 44.79 12.91
CA CYS A 880 4.74 44.67 14.12
C CYS A 880 6.19 44.34 13.75
N SER A 881 6.38 43.50 12.73
CA SER A 881 7.70 43.08 12.23
C SER A 881 8.46 44.14 11.41
N ASP A 882 7.88 45.33 11.21
CA ASP A 882 8.63 46.50 10.73
C ASP A 882 9.53 47.09 11.82
N CYS A 883 9.13 46.91 13.09
CA CYS A 883 9.82 47.40 14.27
C CYS A 883 10.54 46.29 15.04
N HIS A 884 10.00 45.06 15.01
CA HIS A 884 10.51 43.92 15.76
C HIS A 884 11.12 42.85 14.84
N GLY A 885 12.36 42.45 15.11
CA GLY A 885 13.12 41.48 14.31
C GLY A 885 14.63 41.59 14.47
N ASP A 886 15.36 40.99 13.53
CA ASP A 886 16.83 40.97 13.54
C ASP A 886 17.42 42.40 13.53
N SER A 887 18.32 42.69 14.48
CA SER A 887 19.04 43.95 14.62
C SER A 887 20.17 44.13 13.60
N ALA A 888 20.51 43.11 12.81
CA ALA A 888 21.54 43.20 11.79
C ALA A 888 21.15 44.16 10.65
N THR A 889 22.17 44.83 10.08
CA THR A 889 22.01 45.68 8.87
C THR A 889 21.41 44.91 7.69
N THR A 890 21.73 43.62 7.58
CA THR A 890 21.10 42.69 6.66
C THR A 890 20.53 41.55 7.49
N PRO A 891 19.21 41.53 7.73
CA PRO A 891 18.57 40.49 8.53
C PRO A 891 18.90 39.10 8.00
N ALA A 892 19.34 38.20 8.88
CA ALA A 892 19.56 36.81 8.52
C ALA A 892 18.23 36.10 8.27
N ALA A 893 17.16 36.50 8.97
CA ALA A 893 15.78 36.11 8.68
C ALA A 893 14.83 37.29 8.93
N MET A 894 13.66 37.26 8.29
CA MET A 894 12.62 38.30 8.43
C MET A 894 11.58 37.86 9.47
N GLY A 895 11.09 38.80 10.28
CA GLY A 895 10.12 38.54 11.35
C GLY A 895 10.74 38.57 12.75
N PRO A 896 9.91 38.55 13.81
CA PRO A 896 10.33 38.76 15.18
C PRO A 896 10.89 37.48 15.83
N HIS A 897 11.89 36.85 15.22
CA HIS A 897 12.50 35.62 15.77
C HIS A 897 13.44 35.95 16.93
N GLY A 898 14.42 36.83 16.69
CA GLY A 898 15.36 37.29 17.71
C GLY A 898 16.13 38.55 17.30
N SER A 899 16.72 39.22 18.28
CA SER A 899 17.52 40.44 18.14
C SER A 899 18.67 40.44 19.16
N SER A 900 19.75 41.13 18.82
CA SER A 900 20.82 41.43 19.79
C SER A 900 20.50 42.65 20.68
N VAL A 901 19.38 43.33 20.42
CA VAL A 901 18.94 44.54 21.12
C VAL A 901 17.64 44.25 21.87
N ASP A 902 17.48 44.88 23.03
CA ASP A 902 16.33 44.68 23.91
C ASP A 902 14.99 44.95 23.18
N HIS A 903 13.93 44.34 23.67
CA HIS A 903 12.57 44.39 23.11
C HIS A 903 12.46 43.92 21.64
N LEU A 904 13.40 43.09 21.18
CA LEU A 904 13.46 42.55 19.82
C LEU A 904 13.54 43.65 18.75
N LEU A 905 14.14 44.80 19.01
CA LEU A 905 14.13 45.91 18.05
C LEU A 905 14.98 45.59 16.80
N LYS A 906 14.42 45.92 15.63
CA LYS A 906 14.93 45.57 14.30
C LYS A 906 15.92 46.59 13.74
N GLY A 907 16.87 46.07 12.95
CA GLY A 907 17.83 46.84 12.17
C GLY A 907 18.90 47.55 12.99
N PRO A 908 19.83 48.25 12.33
CA PRO A 908 20.99 48.87 12.99
C PRO A 908 20.59 50.07 13.86
N ARG A 909 19.45 50.70 13.54
CA ARG A 909 18.83 51.77 14.30
C ARG A 909 17.85 51.17 15.31
N ALA A 910 18.34 50.43 16.30
CA ALA A 910 17.48 49.72 17.26
C ALA A 910 17.50 50.34 18.67
N TYR A 911 18.22 51.45 18.87
CA TYR A 911 18.46 51.99 20.22
C TYR A 911 17.45 53.07 20.60
N TRP A 912 16.64 52.76 21.62
CA TRP A 912 15.75 53.69 22.31
C TRP A 912 15.42 53.16 23.71
N PRO A 913 15.34 54.01 24.75
CA PRO A 913 15.65 55.45 24.77
C PRO A 913 17.13 55.77 25.03
N THR A 914 17.95 54.75 25.27
CA THR A 914 19.37 54.89 25.58
C THR A 914 20.24 54.69 24.34
N LYS A 915 21.43 55.29 24.38
CA LYS A 915 22.50 55.10 23.40
C LYS A 915 23.17 53.74 23.59
N PRO A 916 23.70 53.11 22.53
CA PRO A 916 24.56 51.94 22.68
C PRO A 916 25.77 52.23 23.58
N ALA A 917 26.28 51.19 24.24
CA ALA A 917 27.50 51.29 25.07
C ALA A 917 28.70 51.85 24.28
N ALA A 918 28.79 51.57 22.97
CA ALA A 918 29.81 52.11 22.07
C ALA A 918 29.83 53.65 21.97
N LEU A 919 28.71 54.32 22.31
CA LEU A 919 28.60 55.77 22.36
C LEU A 919 28.65 56.32 23.80
N GLY A 920 29.15 55.52 24.75
CA GLY A 920 29.24 55.89 26.17
C GLY A 920 27.94 55.71 26.96
N GLY A 921 26.89 55.14 26.36
CA GLY A 921 25.58 54.97 27.00
C GLY A 921 24.84 56.29 27.24
N GLY A 922 23.90 56.28 28.20
CA GLY A 922 23.07 57.44 28.53
C GLY A 922 21.88 57.66 27.58
N LEU A 923 21.09 58.70 27.82
CA LEU A 923 19.87 59.01 27.07
C LEU A 923 20.15 59.76 25.76
N TRP A 924 19.35 59.50 24.74
CA TRP A 924 19.33 60.33 23.52
C TRP A 924 18.80 61.73 23.83
N THR A 925 19.56 62.75 23.45
CA THR A 925 19.18 64.17 23.59
C THR A 925 18.80 64.78 22.25
N ILE A 926 18.16 65.95 22.26
CA ILE A 926 17.87 66.69 21.03
C ILE A 926 19.15 67.09 20.29
N SER A 927 20.26 67.34 20.98
CA SER A 927 21.56 67.64 20.34
C SER A 927 22.18 66.44 19.63
N ASP A 928 21.83 65.22 20.05
CA ASP A 928 22.24 64.02 19.33
C ASP A 928 21.45 63.88 18.02
N TYR A 929 20.24 64.44 17.92
CA TYR A 929 19.39 64.38 16.73
C TYR A 929 19.97 65.24 15.59
N GLY A 930 20.00 64.72 14.37
CA GLY A 930 20.69 65.35 13.24
C GLY A 930 22.18 65.02 13.14
N THR A 931 22.76 64.32 14.12
CA THR A 931 24.15 63.83 14.05
C THR A 931 24.23 62.51 13.28
N ALA A 932 25.43 62.16 12.80
CA ALA A 932 25.70 60.87 12.17
C ALA A 932 25.40 59.69 13.13
N ASN A 933 25.60 59.88 14.44
CA ASN A 933 25.35 58.86 15.46
C ASN A 933 23.86 58.54 15.58
N ALA A 934 22.99 59.56 15.72
CA ALA A 934 21.54 59.33 15.68
C ALA A 934 21.10 58.74 14.34
N GLY A 935 21.70 59.19 13.22
CA GLY A 935 21.47 58.64 11.89
C GLY A 935 21.78 57.14 11.75
N SER A 936 22.64 56.61 12.63
CA SER A 936 23.12 55.23 12.55
C SER A 936 22.46 54.32 13.59
N TYR A 937 22.04 54.85 14.74
CA TYR A 937 21.62 54.04 15.89
C TYR A 937 20.23 54.37 16.45
N LEU A 938 19.70 55.59 16.29
CA LEU A 938 18.45 55.99 16.95
C LEU A 938 17.23 55.36 16.28
N PHE A 939 16.40 54.65 17.06
CA PHE A 939 15.26 53.88 16.55
C PHE A 939 14.25 54.69 15.74
N CYS A 940 13.93 55.91 16.19
CA CYS A 940 12.97 56.79 15.51
C CYS A 940 13.38 57.09 14.06
N VAL A 941 14.69 57.09 13.78
CA VAL A 941 15.25 57.41 12.46
C VAL A 941 15.04 56.27 11.46
N ASN A 942 14.46 55.12 11.84
CA ASN A 942 13.98 54.14 10.87
C ASN A 942 12.86 54.68 9.98
N CYS A 943 12.00 55.52 10.55
CA CYS A 943 10.80 56.01 9.85
C CYS A 943 10.79 57.53 9.73
N HIS A 944 11.47 58.24 10.63
CA HIS A 944 11.54 59.69 10.63
C HIS A 944 12.90 60.20 10.11
N PRO A 945 12.94 61.39 9.49
CA PRO A 945 14.19 61.99 9.03
C PRO A 945 15.14 62.26 10.20
N ASN A 946 16.45 62.21 9.93
CA ASN A 946 17.47 62.61 10.90
C ASN A 946 17.77 64.11 10.78
N SER A 947 16.75 64.94 10.96
CA SER A 947 16.86 66.40 10.88
C SER A 947 15.68 67.04 11.59
N SER A 948 15.86 68.22 12.19
CA SER A 948 14.78 68.95 12.86
C SER A 948 13.70 69.38 11.86
N VAL A 949 12.64 68.57 11.76
CA VAL A 949 11.46 68.82 10.91
C VAL A 949 10.34 69.58 11.62
N ASN A 950 10.54 69.94 12.89
CA ASN A 950 9.62 70.78 13.65
C ASN A 950 10.40 71.79 14.51
N ASP A 951 9.73 72.89 14.87
CA ASP A 951 10.32 73.97 15.66
C ASP A 951 10.83 73.50 17.03
N ILE A 952 10.17 72.53 17.66
CA ILE A 952 10.51 72.06 19.02
C ILE A 952 11.89 71.38 19.04
N HIS A 953 12.21 70.57 18.03
CA HIS A 953 13.52 69.94 17.83
C HIS A 953 14.57 70.89 17.24
N GLY A 954 14.15 72.05 16.72
CA GLY A 954 15.05 73.06 16.14
C GLY A 954 15.46 74.18 17.10
N LYS A 955 14.82 74.30 18.27
CA LYS A 955 15.12 75.35 19.25
C LYS A 955 16.35 75.01 20.10
N GLY A 956 17.36 75.87 20.06
CA GLY A 956 18.62 75.69 20.81
C GLY A 956 18.46 75.57 22.33
N GLY A 957 17.41 76.14 22.93
CA GLY A 957 17.12 75.98 24.36
C GLY A 957 16.73 74.56 24.77
N HIS A 958 16.40 73.68 23.82
CA HIS A 958 16.04 72.29 24.09
C HIS A 958 17.17 71.29 23.80
N SER A 959 18.32 71.74 23.27
CA SER A 959 19.33 70.84 22.70
C SER A 959 19.93 69.85 23.70
N SER A 960 20.10 70.23 24.97
CA SER A 960 20.70 69.35 25.99
C SER A 960 19.72 68.40 26.67
N TYR A 961 18.41 68.53 26.42
CA TYR A 961 17.42 67.72 27.13
C TYR A 961 17.23 66.33 26.49
N PRO A 962 17.08 65.27 27.31
CA PRO A 962 16.72 63.94 26.85
C PRO A 962 15.35 63.89 26.16
N CYS A 963 15.21 63.07 25.13
CA CYS A 963 13.95 62.88 24.41
C CYS A 963 12.82 62.35 25.32
N VAL A 964 13.17 61.51 26.31
CA VAL A 964 12.25 60.94 27.30
C VAL A 964 11.71 61.95 28.32
N TYR A 965 12.17 63.20 28.30
CA TYR A 965 11.53 64.26 29.07
C TYR A 965 10.17 64.66 28.50
N CYS A 966 9.97 64.39 27.19
CA CYS A 966 8.75 64.71 26.47
C CYS A 966 8.03 63.44 26.01
N HIS A 967 8.77 62.47 25.47
CA HIS A 967 8.20 61.30 24.81
C HIS A 967 8.11 60.08 25.72
N ILE A 968 7.03 59.32 25.56
CA ILE A 968 6.83 58.04 26.25
C ILE A 968 7.88 57.01 25.83
N THR A 969 8.24 56.10 26.73
CA THR A 969 9.30 55.11 26.48
C THR A 969 8.86 53.96 25.55
N VAL A 970 7.55 53.70 25.43
CA VAL A 970 6.97 52.69 24.53
C VAL A 970 6.30 53.40 23.35
N PRO A 971 6.96 53.50 22.18
CA PRO A 971 6.48 54.32 21.07
C PRO A 971 5.43 53.59 20.22
N HIS A 972 4.40 53.01 20.83
CA HIS A 972 3.27 52.38 20.12
C HIS A 972 2.16 53.41 19.88
N GLY A 973 1.56 53.90 20.97
CA GLY A 973 0.57 54.97 20.98
C GLY A 973 0.40 55.55 22.38
N GLY A 974 -0.28 56.69 22.49
CA GLY A 974 -0.43 57.43 23.75
C GLY A 974 -1.75 58.18 23.85
N LYS A 975 -2.20 58.41 25.10
CA LYS A 975 -3.38 59.24 25.41
C LYS A 975 -3.22 60.69 24.97
N ILE A 976 -1.99 61.19 24.99
CA ILE A 976 -1.60 62.52 24.52
C ILE A 976 -1.03 62.40 23.11
N SER A 977 -1.29 63.41 22.28
CA SER A 977 -0.80 63.52 20.91
C SER A 977 0.73 63.43 20.82
N ARG A 978 1.25 62.96 19.68
CA ARG A 978 2.70 62.90 19.35
C ARG A 978 3.56 62.03 20.27
N LEU A 979 2.97 60.98 20.84
CA LEU A 979 3.66 60.10 21.79
C LEU A 979 4.27 60.89 22.96
N LEU A 980 3.61 61.97 23.36
CA LEU A 980 3.99 62.74 24.55
C LEU A 980 3.42 62.07 25.81
N GLY A 981 4.10 62.29 26.94
CA GLY A 981 3.59 61.92 28.26
C GLY A 981 3.62 63.12 29.20
N ASP A 982 2.94 62.99 30.34
CA ASP A 982 3.03 63.96 31.43
C ASP A 982 3.54 63.32 32.75
N SER A 983 3.96 64.16 33.69
CA SER A 983 4.51 63.73 34.98
C SER A 983 3.78 64.31 36.18
N GLU A 984 2.63 64.94 35.95
CA GLU A 984 1.84 65.54 37.02
C GLU A 984 1.17 64.46 37.86
N SER A 985 1.40 64.51 39.18
CA SER A 985 0.79 63.57 40.11
C SER A 985 -0.74 63.72 40.08
N GLY A 986 -1.45 62.63 39.78
CA GLY A 986 -2.92 62.62 39.75
C GLY A 986 -3.56 62.64 38.36
N THR A 987 -2.77 62.81 37.29
CA THR A 987 -3.26 62.64 35.90
C THR A 987 -3.53 61.17 35.57
N GLY A 988 -2.92 60.24 36.31
CA GLY A 988 -3.14 58.81 36.08
C GLY A 988 -2.23 58.20 35.01
N MET A 989 -1.18 58.91 34.59
CA MET A 989 -0.18 58.34 33.67
C MET A 989 0.50 57.10 34.28
N PRO A 990 0.44 55.93 33.60
CA PRO A 990 1.09 54.72 34.06
C PRO A 990 2.62 54.83 34.04
N THR A 991 3.26 54.46 35.15
CA THR A 991 4.71 54.56 35.35
C THR A 991 5.53 53.81 34.30
N ARG A 992 5.01 52.70 33.77
CA ARG A 992 5.60 51.90 32.67
C ARG A 992 5.87 52.65 31.37
N TYR A 993 5.14 53.75 31.11
CA TYR A 993 5.37 54.58 29.93
C TYR A 993 6.36 55.72 30.18
N ASN A 994 6.72 55.94 31.45
CA ASN A 994 7.70 56.92 31.89
C ASN A 994 9.03 56.20 32.14
N TYR A 995 10.07 56.50 31.35
CA TYR A 995 11.37 55.83 31.52
C TYR A 995 11.87 55.95 32.97
N GLY A 996 12.27 54.85 33.60
CA GLY A 996 12.66 54.82 35.02
C GLY A 996 11.58 55.29 36.02
N GLY A 997 10.32 55.43 35.57
CA GLY A 997 9.18 55.89 36.36
C GLY A 997 9.14 57.39 36.66
N ASN A 998 10.10 58.21 36.21
CA ASN A 998 10.24 59.60 36.69
C ASN A 998 10.89 60.62 35.72
N GLN A 999 11.07 60.27 34.45
CA GLN A 999 11.86 61.06 33.50
C GLN A 999 11.05 62.12 32.74
N LEU A 1000 9.75 61.92 32.52
CA LEU A 1000 8.87 62.93 31.90
C LEU A 1000 8.81 64.23 32.71
N LYS A 1001 8.82 65.38 32.02
CA LYS A 1001 8.83 66.74 32.63
C LYS A 1001 7.69 67.65 32.18
N ILE A 1002 6.88 67.20 31.23
CA ILE A 1002 5.66 67.90 30.81
C ILE A 1002 4.57 67.63 31.86
N TRP A 1003 3.81 68.63 32.26
CA TRP A 1003 2.63 68.49 33.13
C TRP A 1003 1.33 68.51 32.33
N GLY A 1004 1.32 69.19 31.19
CA GLY A 1004 0.19 69.16 30.27
C GLY A 1004 0.54 69.74 28.92
N PHE A 1005 -0.25 69.40 27.92
CA PHE A 1005 -0.06 69.85 26.55
C PHE A 1005 -1.28 70.64 26.08
N LYS A 1006 -1.04 71.80 25.46
CA LYS A 1006 -2.06 72.58 24.77
C LYS A 1006 -1.84 72.45 23.27
N LYS A 1007 -2.75 71.73 22.62
CA LYS A 1007 -2.75 71.54 21.17
C LYS A 1007 -3.10 72.85 20.44
N PRO A 1008 -2.31 73.29 19.43
CA PRO A 1008 -2.66 74.44 18.60
C PRO A 1008 -3.86 74.12 17.69
N SER A 1009 -4.77 75.07 17.50
CA SER A 1009 -6.03 74.92 16.74
C SER A 1009 -5.88 74.81 15.21
N SER A 1010 -4.66 74.69 14.68
CA SER A 1010 -4.41 74.72 13.24
C SER A 1010 -4.42 73.32 12.58
N PRO A 1011 -5.21 73.10 11.51
CA PRO A 1011 -5.33 71.81 10.83
C PRO A 1011 -4.14 71.42 9.95
N THR A 1012 -3.17 72.31 9.68
CA THR A 1012 -2.11 72.08 8.67
C THR A 1012 -0.80 71.50 9.21
N ASN A 1013 -0.73 71.05 10.46
CA ASN A 1013 0.51 70.56 11.13
C ASN A 1013 1.66 71.60 11.20
N THR A 1014 1.52 72.76 10.54
CA THR A 1014 2.47 73.89 10.53
C THR A 1014 2.26 74.88 11.68
N GLY A 1015 1.23 74.68 12.51
CA GLY A 1015 0.85 75.57 13.61
C GLY A 1015 1.69 75.45 14.89
N TYR A 1016 2.68 74.57 14.94
CA TYR A 1016 3.63 74.44 16.05
C TYR A 1016 4.69 75.56 16.00
N GLY A 1017 4.25 76.80 15.76
CA GLY A 1017 5.14 77.95 15.77
C GLY A 1017 5.62 78.20 17.20
N SER A 1018 6.85 77.79 17.51
CA SER A 1018 7.79 78.33 18.52
C SER A 1018 7.30 79.00 19.83
N ARG A 1019 6.09 78.72 20.33
CA ARG A 1019 5.54 79.36 21.54
C ARG A 1019 5.63 78.43 22.73
N SER A 1020 6.23 78.92 23.79
CA SER A 1020 6.21 78.35 25.16
C SER A 1020 4.81 78.14 25.75
N ALA A 1021 3.75 78.53 25.03
CA ALA A 1021 2.35 78.43 25.44
C ALA A 1021 1.66 77.11 25.06
N ASN A 1022 2.38 76.15 24.48
CA ASN A 1022 1.83 74.83 24.09
C ASN A 1022 2.24 73.69 25.04
N CYS A 1023 3.28 73.87 25.85
CA CYS A 1023 3.75 72.86 26.81
C CYS A 1023 3.77 73.47 28.21
N TYR A 1024 3.06 72.84 29.14
CA TYR A 1024 3.09 73.18 30.56
C TYR A 1024 4.09 72.27 31.26
N VAL A 1025 4.94 72.84 32.11
CA VAL A 1025 6.03 72.14 32.83
C VAL A 1025 6.14 72.73 34.24
N ASP A 1026 6.72 71.97 35.18
CA ASP A 1026 7.11 72.53 36.47
C ASP A 1026 8.14 73.66 36.27
N SER A 1027 7.92 74.78 36.96
CA SER A 1027 8.78 75.98 37.00
C SER A 1027 10.26 75.71 37.34
N GLY A 1028 10.57 74.53 37.89
CA GLY A 1028 11.94 74.14 38.28
C GLY A 1028 12.80 73.46 37.21
N THR A 1029 12.24 72.95 36.10
CA THR A 1029 13.00 72.02 35.21
C THR A 1029 13.27 72.55 33.80
N CYS A 1030 12.32 73.27 33.18
CA CYS A 1030 12.46 73.79 31.81
C CYS A 1030 12.11 75.29 31.79
N GLY A 1031 13.13 76.16 31.88
CA GLY A 1031 12.96 77.61 31.89
C GLY A 1031 12.37 78.15 30.58
N GLY A 1032 11.40 79.06 30.67
CA GLY A 1032 10.81 79.74 29.51
C GLY A 1032 9.42 79.23 29.09
N HIS A 1033 8.91 78.17 29.70
CA HIS A 1033 7.53 77.70 29.56
C HIS A 1033 6.67 78.33 30.67
N ALA A 1034 5.73 79.21 30.31
CA ALA A 1034 4.89 79.92 31.27
C ALA A 1034 3.66 79.07 31.64
N GLY A 1035 3.17 79.19 32.88
CA GLY A 1035 2.02 78.44 33.40
C GLY A 1035 0.75 78.61 32.58
N ILE A 1036 0.51 77.69 31.65
CA ILE A 1036 -0.69 77.61 30.83
C ILE A 1036 -1.82 77.11 31.73
N THR A 1037 -2.84 77.93 31.95
CA THR A 1037 -4.05 77.55 32.72
C THR A 1037 -5.12 76.82 31.89
N ASP A 1038 -4.88 76.66 30.58
CA ASP A 1038 -5.79 76.09 29.59
C ASP A 1038 -5.10 74.95 28.82
N VAL A 1039 -4.70 73.91 29.56
CA VAL A 1039 -4.23 72.63 29.00
C VAL A 1039 -5.44 71.83 28.50
N ASN A 1040 -5.32 71.20 27.33
CA ASN A 1040 -6.43 70.41 26.75
C ASN A 1040 -6.08 68.93 26.50
N GLU A 1041 -4.83 68.54 26.73
CA GLU A 1041 -4.40 67.14 26.74
C GLU A 1041 -3.53 66.85 27.99
N GLN A 1042 -4.01 65.92 28.81
CA GLN A 1042 -3.34 65.32 29.98
C GLN A 1042 -3.78 63.85 30.08
N TRP A 1043 -3.03 63.07 30.86
CA TRP A 1043 -3.25 61.64 31.06
C TRP A 1043 -4.48 61.25 31.85
#